data_AF-A0A5B2XD76-F1
#
_entry.id   AF-A0A5B2XD76-F1
#
_cell.length_a   1.000
_cell.length_b   1.000
_cell.length_c   1.000
_cell.angle_alpha   90.00
_cell.angle_beta   90.00
_cell.angle_gamma   90.00
#
_symmetry.space_group_name_H-M   'P 1'
#
loop_
_entity.id
_entity.type
_entity.pdbx_description
1 polymer ?
#
loop_
_entity_poly.entity_id
_entity_poly.type
_entity_poly.pdbx_seq_one_letter_code
_entity_poly.pdbx_strand_id
1 'polypeptide(L)'
;MYSLAALGGPRGGGTALGAVACTVSTIALHLLHLRPGSRRRLGPWPVLAQTALAGLAVLPFGMSASLLGFPAAALLLLDAAPLAVLVVGGAVTVAVVRAGFTPGAADVAITAALIALVVYSLTTLADRVAEVSTARLALAMSAVAEERLRIAAELTRGLGDGLAAITAQPPDRPGAIDEILRVTRESLAVARRAAAEFRSLSLAPEATSARALLSAAGIEARVRVGHTEPLGPAEALLATVLREAVTDVVRRGTARYCEIETAERNGQLVLLVTNDGVPTAADGIGALEELAARVAEAGGRLTAGLQPGGRFAVEVTIAADPPPSESVSRVGAAAYRQSVGVLVVVLAAFSVRVLSQVQLRQLPVAVAFLAAICVLQVRWARRPSAGRPSWWVAALIAQAALSYLPILWLGKAWGGIAGGLAGSLLVALPAIASWLLVAVLMLSLGALAWAFGEGVPVILNSTVSALVTGLIVYGLVRLAQLVDELQAAGERLARAAVVQERLRAARDLHDLLGHTLAAILLKCELAKRLFGRDQARARAELDDVLLMAERARSDMRTVTGGDSTMSLRVELDSVRSVLAAAGVAVKVESPADPIAEPVDTVLSVVLREAVTNVLRHSAARHCRIAVSALPGSVRLTVENDGASGGTSAPGAGIGNLTTRLAALGGTLVARADGDGWFRLSAEVAARQPMESPAQQESELGDTA
;
A
#
# COMPACT_ATOMS: atom_id res chain seq x y z
N MET A 1 0.50 40.38 12.79
CA MET A 1 0.96 41.33 13.85
C MET A 1 1.97 42.35 13.35
N TYR A 2 3.07 41.97 12.69
CA TYR A 2 4.03 42.95 12.13
C TYR A 2 3.37 43.98 11.19
N SER A 3 2.36 43.59 10.40
CA SER A 3 1.60 44.52 9.56
C SER A 3 0.66 45.47 10.34
N LEU A 4 0.19 45.06 11.53
CA LEU A 4 -0.62 45.90 12.41
C LEU A 4 0.23 46.95 13.14
N ALA A 5 1.48 46.62 13.46
CA ALA A 5 2.44 47.59 13.98
C ALA A 5 2.85 48.64 12.91
N ALA A 6 2.92 48.24 11.63
CA ALA A 6 3.20 49.15 10.52
C ALA A 6 2.04 50.13 10.22
N LEU A 7 0.78 49.74 10.48
CA LEU A 7 -0.40 50.59 10.32
C LEU A 7 -0.47 51.76 11.31
N GLY A 8 0.29 51.72 12.41
CA GLY A 8 0.32 52.78 13.43
C GLY A 8 1.43 53.83 13.27
N GLY A 9 2.28 53.72 12.24
CA GLY A 9 3.40 54.65 12.01
C GLY A 9 3.01 55.90 11.21
N PRO A 10 3.76 57.03 11.33
CA PRO A 10 3.43 58.33 10.72
C PRO A 10 3.57 58.40 9.19
N ARG A 11 3.74 57.28 8.48
CA ARG A 11 3.88 57.22 7.01
C ARG A 11 2.57 56.74 6.40
N GLY A 12 2.00 57.55 5.50
CA GLY A 12 0.60 57.48 5.04
C GLY A 12 0.08 56.12 4.56
N GLY A 13 -1.26 55.97 4.62
CA GLY A 13 -2.00 54.71 4.44
C GLY A 13 -1.76 53.93 3.12
N GLY A 14 -1.29 54.59 2.05
CA GLY A 14 -0.91 53.91 0.80
C GLY A 14 0.30 52.97 0.94
N THR A 15 1.25 53.30 1.82
CA THR A 15 2.44 52.47 2.06
C THR A 15 2.13 51.22 2.90
N ALA A 16 1.19 51.33 3.84
CA ALA A 16 0.75 50.20 4.65
C ALA A 16 -0.05 49.17 3.83
N LEU A 17 -0.90 49.64 2.90
CA LEU A 17 -1.70 48.77 2.03
C LEU A 17 -0.80 47.96 1.08
N GLY A 18 0.23 48.61 0.50
CA GLY A 18 1.26 47.94 -0.32
C GLY A 18 2.05 46.88 0.47
N ALA A 19 2.46 47.19 1.70
CA ALA A 19 3.17 46.25 2.57
C ALA A 19 2.33 45.00 2.91
N VAL A 20 1.06 45.20 3.23
CA VAL A 20 0.11 44.11 3.49
C VAL A 20 -0.10 43.28 2.22
N ALA A 21 -0.33 43.92 1.07
CA ALA A 21 -0.54 43.23 -0.21
C ALA A 21 0.66 42.36 -0.59
N CYS A 22 1.89 42.88 -0.48
CA CYS A 22 3.11 42.10 -0.74
C CYS A 22 3.23 40.91 0.23
N THR A 23 2.98 41.11 1.53
CA THR A 23 3.05 40.04 2.53
C THR A 23 2.03 38.93 2.26
N VAL A 24 0.77 39.30 2.00
CA VAL A 24 -0.30 38.35 1.67
C VAL A 24 0.04 37.61 0.37
N SER A 25 0.58 38.31 -0.62
CA SER A 25 0.99 37.71 -1.89
C SER A 25 2.15 36.72 -1.72
N THR A 26 3.16 37.05 -0.89
CA THR A 26 4.26 36.12 -0.55
C THR A 26 3.73 34.84 0.09
N ILE A 27 2.76 34.95 1.01
CA ILE A 27 2.13 33.79 1.66
C ILE A 27 1.28 33.01 0.66
N ALA A 28 0.45 33.68 -0.14
CA ALA A 28 -0.41 33.06 -1.15
C ALA A 28 0.41 32.29 -2.21
N LEU A 29 1.55 32.85 -2.63
CA LEU A 29 2.45 32.16 -3.53
C LEU A 29 3.06 30.91 -2.88
N HIS A 30 3.34 30.95 -1.58
CA HIS A 30 3.78 29.76 -0.85
C HIS A 30 2.68 28.69 -0.78
N LEU A 31 1.43 29.08 -0.56
CA LEU A 31 0.28 28.16 -0.59
C LEU A 31 0.11 27.48 -1.95
N LEU A 32 0.56 28.11 -3.03
CA LEU A 32 0.61 27.46 -4.36
C LEU A 32 1.62 26.30 -4.41
N HIS A 33 2.74 26.40 -3.69
CA HIS A 33 3.76 25.34 -3.59
C HIS A 33 3.30 24.14 -2.75
N LEU A 34 2.29 24.34 -1.89
CA LEU A 34 1.64 23.29 -1.11
C LEU A 34 0.68 22.43 -1.94
N ARG A 35 0.33 22.83 -3.17
CA ARG A 35 -0.53 22.02 -4.04
C ARG A 35 0.26 20.86 -4.68
N PRO A 36 -0.22 19.61 -4.59
CA PRO A 36 0.44 18.47 -5.21
C PRO A 36 0.68 18.70 -6.71
N GLY A 37 1.91 18.45 -7.18
CA GLY A 37 2.28 18.55 -8.59
C GLY A 37 2.45 19.97 -9.16
N SER A 38 2.22 21.03 -8.38
CA SER A 38 2.38 22.42 -8.85
C SER A 38 3.85 22.76 -9.15
N ARG A 39 4.79 22.24 -8.36
CA ARG A 39 6.24 22.51 -8.50
C ARG A 39 6.81 22.01 -9.82
N ARG A 40 6.40 20.82 -10.28
CA ARG A 40 6.81 20.28 -11.59
C ARG A 40 6.22 21.06 -12.77
N ARG A 41 5.03 21.66 -12.60
CA ARG A 41 4.35 22.40 -13.67
C ARG A 41 4.83 23.85 -13.80
N LEU A 42 5.16 24.51 -12.70
CA LEU A 42 5.43 25.95 -12.67
C LEU A 42 6.94 26.30 -12.74
N GLY A 43 7.83 25.32 -12.56
CA GLY A 43 9.27 25.55 -12.56
C GLY A 43 9.72 26.49 -11.42
N PRO A 44 10.87 27.18 -11.57
CA PRO A 44 11.42 28.06 -10.52
C PRO A 44 10.74 29.44 -10.43
N TRP A 45 9.88 29.80 -11.38
CA TRP A 45 9.25 31.12 -11.49
C TRP A 45 8.50 31.58 -10.24
N PRO A 46 7.69 30.73 -9.57
CA PRO A 46 7.03 31.13 -8.33
C PRO A 46 8.03 31.46 -7.22
N VAL A 47 9.15 30.75 -7.11
CA VAL A 47 10.15 31.04 -6.07
C VAL A 47 10.81 32.40 -6.32
N LEU A 48 11.09 32.74 -7.58
CA LEU A 48 11.61 34.06 -7.96
C LEU A 48 10.61 35.17 -7.63
N ALA A 49 9.34 34.99 -8.02
CA ALA A 49 8.28 35.95 -7.71
C ALA A 49 8.07 36.10 -6.18
N GLN A 50 8.14 35.00 -5.43
CA GLN A 50 8.02 35.01 -3.98
C GLN A 50 9.18 35.77 -3.32
N THR A 51 10.41 35.55 -3.81
CA THR A 51 11.61 36.23 -3.33
C THR A 51 11.56 37.73 -3.63
N ALA A 52 11.11 38.11 -4.84
CA ALA A 52 10.93 39.50 -5.24
C ALA A 52 9.86 40.19 -4.38
N LEU A 53 8.70 39.56 -4.16
CA LEU A 53 7.63 40.10 -3.31
C LEU A 53 8.06 40.22 -1.84
N ALA A 54 8.80 39.24 -1.32
CA ALA A 54 9.35 39.31 0.03
C ALA A 54 10.40 40.42 0.16
N GLY A 55 11.28 40.58 -0.84
CA GLY A 55 12.24 41.67 -0.91
C GLY A 55 11.57 43.04 -0.98
N LEU A 56 10.51 43.18 -1.78
CA LEU A 56 9.68 44.39 -1.85
C LEU A 56 8.94 44.66 -0.53
N ALA A 57 8.43 43.65 0.16
CA ALA A 57 7.84 43.84 1.48
C ALA A 57 8.89 44.32 2.50
N VAL A 58 10.07 43.69 2.49
CA VAL A 58 11.12 43.98 3.46
C VAL A 58 11.74 45.33 3.17
N LEU A 59 12.42 45.54 2.03
CA LEU A 59 13.31 46.68 1.78
C LEU A 59 12.59 48.05 1.78
N PRO A 60 11.69 48.36 0.83
CA PRO A 60 11.06 49.67 0.74
C PRO A 60 9.96 49.92 1.78
N PHE A 61 9.20 48.89 2.18
CA PHE A 61 8.10 49.06 3.15
C PHE A 61 8.53 48.88 4.61
N GLY A 62 9.78 48.50 4.87
CA GLY A 62 10.30 48.38 6.23
C GLY A 62 9.77 47.16 7.00
N MET A 63 9.16 46.17 6.34
CA MET A 63 8.65 44.98 7.02
C MET A 63 9.79 44.13 7.61
N SER A 64 9.44 43.24 8.54
CA SER A 64 10.40 42.36 9.21
C SER A 64 11.13 41.47 8.22
N ALA A 65 12.47 41.44 8.29
CA ALA A 65 13.30 40.60 7.43
C ALA A 65 13.08 39.09 7.64
N SER A 66 12.38 38.70 8.72
CA SER A 66 11.91 37.32 8.93
C SER A 66 11.00 36.80 7.81
N LEU A 67 10.36 37.67 7.03
CA LEU A 67 9.57 37.31 5.84
C LEU A 67 10.40 36.58 4.78
N LEU A 68 11.73 36.77 4.75
CA LEU A 68 12.64 36.05 3.86
C LEU A 68 12.72 34.54 4.19
N GLY A 69 12.20 34.10 5.33
CA GLY A 69 12.05 32.68 5.64
C GLY A 69 11.15 31.92 4.66
N PHE A 70 10.11 32.57 4.10
CA PHE A 70 9.21 31.93 3.12
C PHE A 70 9.89 31.58 1.79
N PRO A 71 10.60 32.49 1.10
CA PRO A 71 11.36 32.14 -0.09
C PRO A 71 12.52 31.18 0.24
N ALA A 72 13.16 31.28 1.41
CA ALA A 72 14.15 30.29 1.84
C ALA A 72 13.56 28.87 1.98
N ALA A 73 12.35 28.73 2.52
CA ALA A 73 11.63 27.44 2.53
C ALA A 73 11.40 26.92 1.11
N ALA A 74 10.96 27.79 0.20
CA ALA A 74 10.70 27.41 -1.18
C ALA A 74 11.96 26.96 -1.92
N LEU A 75 13.12 27.57 -1.62
CA LEU A 75 14.43 27.14 -2.12
C LEU A 75 14.85 25.78 -1.55
N LEU A 76 14.59 25.51 -0.26
CA LEU A 76 14.83 24.19 0.33
C LEU A 76 13.98 23.10 -0.33
N LEU A 77 12.75 23.41 -0.74
CA LEU A 77 11.88 22.48 -1.48
C LEU A 77 12.35 22.21 -2.92
N LEU A 78 13.26 23.01 -3.46
CA LEU A 78 13.90 22.84 -4.76
C LEU A 78 15.33 22.28 -4.64
N ASP A 79 15.70 21.73 -3.48
CA ASP A 79 17.06 21.25 -3.16
C ASP A 79 18.16 22.32 -3.33
N ALA A 80 17.80 23.60 -3.29
CA ALA A 80 18.69 24.75 -3.41
C ALA A 80 19.11 25.30 -2.04
N ALA A 81 19.56 24.42 -1.15
CA ALA A 81 20.01 24.76 0.20
C ALA A 81 21.04 25.92 0.29
N PRO A 82 22.09 26.01 -0.58
CA PRO A 82 23.04 27.12 -0.49
C PRO A 82 22.38 28.48 -0.77
N LEU A 83 21.42 28.53 -1.70
CA LEU A 83 20.65 29.76 -1.97
C LEU A 83 19.72 30.09 -0.81
N ALA A 84 19.10 29.09 -0.17
CA ALA A 84 18.27 29.31 1.02
C ALA A 84 19.09 29.92 2.17
N VAL A 85 20.30 29.42 2.40
CA VAL A 85 21.25 29.98 3.39
C VAL A 85 21.60 31.42 3.05
N LEU A 86 21.83 31.72 1.77
CA LEU A 86 22.12 33.08 1.31
C LEU A 86 20.93 34.04 1.53
N VAL A 87 19.70 33.59 1.30
CA VAL A 87 18.48 34.38 1.58
C VAL A 87 18.31 34.65 3.08
N VAL A 88 18.54 33.65 3.94
CA VAL A 88 18.54 33.83 5.40
C VAL A 88 19.67 34.76 5.85
N GLY A 89 20.86 34.64 5.26
CA GLY A 89 21.98 35.55 5.47
C GLY A 89 21.64 36.98 5.06
N GLY A 90 20.91 37.17 3.96
CA GLY A 90 20.38 38.46 3.54
C GLY A 90 19.45 39.09 4.60
N ALA A 91 18.67 38.29 5.32
CA ALA A 91 17.86 38.78 6.44
C ALA A 91 18.71 39.35 7.58
N VAL A 92 19.85 38.71 7.89
CA VAL A 92 20.85 39.21 8.85
C VAL A 92 21.38 40.56 8.38
N THR A 93 21.83 40.64 7.13
CA THR A 93 22.40 41.87 6.56
C THR A 93 21.40 43.01 6.61
N VAL A 94 20.14 42.78 6.23
CA VAL A 94 19.08 43.79 6.33
C VAL A 94 18.84 44.23 7.77
N ALA A 95 18.83 43.30 8.72
CA ALA A 95 18.63 43.63 10.13
C ALA A 95 19.80 44.45 10.70
N VAL A 96 21.04 44.06 10.38
CA VAL A 96 22.27 44.77 10.79
C VAL A 96 22.33 46.17 10.16
N VAL A 97 21.97 46.32 8.90
CA VAL A 97 21.95 47.63 8.23
C VAL A 97 20.90 48.57 8.85
N ARG A 98 19.75 48.04 9.30
CA ARG A 98 18.67 48.83 9.90
C ARG A 98 18.92 49.24 11.34
N ALA A 99 19.51 48.36 12.13
CA ALA A 99 19.55 48.49 13.58
C ALA A 99 20.97 48.36 14.17
N GLY A 100 22.00 48.24 13.34
CA GLY A 100 23.37 47.94 13.77
C GLY A 100 23.55 46.49 14.22
N PHE A 101 24.77 46.16 14.67
CA PHE A 101 25.13 44.83 15.18
C PHE A 101 24.58 44.63 16.60
N THR A 102 23.27 44.46 16.70
CA THR A 102 22.55 44.28 17.97
C THR A 102 22.08 42.82 18.14
N PRO A 103 21.84 42.35 19.38
CA PRO A 103 21.22 41.05 19.64
C PRO A 103 19.89 40.86 18.89
N GLY A 104 19.18 41.94 18.57
CA GLY A 104 17.95 41.91 17.78
C GLY A 104 18.16 41.45 16.32
N ALA A 105 19.32 41.72 15.73
CA ALA A 105 19.63 41.23 14.37
C ALA A 105 19.77 39.70 14.33
N ALA A 106 20.33 39.11 15.38
CA ALA A 106 20.42 37.66 15.53
C ALA A 106 19.03 37.01 15.72
N ASP A 107 18.13 37.62 16.50
CA ASP A 107 16.76 37.10 16.70
C ASP A 107 15.93 37.10 15.40
N VAL A 108 16.10 38.12 14.55
CA VAL A 108 15.46 38.19 13.23
C VAL A 108 15.96 37.07 12.32
N ALA A 109 17.26 36.79 12.33
CA ALA A 109 17.87 35.72 11.55
C ALA A 109 17.41 34.33 12.00
N ILE A 110 17.43 34.08 13.30
CA ILE A 110 16.92 32.83 13.90
C ILE A 110 15.44 32.65 13.55
N THR A 111 14.64 33.73 13.58
CA THR A 111 13.23 33.68 13.19
C THR A 111 13.05 33.38 11.70
N ALA A 112 13.85 33.98 10.82
CA ALA A 112 13.81 33.70 9.38
C ALA A 112 14.15 32.23 9.09
N ALA A 113 15.20 31.71 9.73
CA ALA A 113 15.61 30.31 9.61
C ALA A 113 14.53 29.34 10.14
N LEU A 114 13.90 29.68 11.27
CA LEU A 114 12.79 28.90 11.84
C LEU A 114 11.58 28.87 10.91
N ILE A 115 11.19 30.01 10.34
CA ILE A 115 10.10 30.07 9.34
C ILE A 115 10.47 29.18 8.17
N ALA A 116 11.70 29.29 7.64
CA ALA A 116 12.15 28.48 6.52
C ALA A 116 12.04 26.98 6.81
N LEU A 117 12.57 26.55 7.95
CA LEU A 117 12.61 25.16 8.39
C LEU A 117 11.20 24.61 8.67
N VAL A 118 10.35 25.34 9.40
CA VAL A 118 8.98 24.90 9.73
C VAL A 118 8.15 24.75 8.47
N VAL A 119 8.22 25.74 7.59
CA VAL A 119 7.44 25.76 6.36
C VAL A 119 7.90 24.65 5.41
N TYR A 120 9.22 24.47 5.25
CA TYR A 120 9.80 23.32 4.54
C TYR A 120 9.30 22.00 5.13
N SER A 121 9.44 21.83 6.46
CA SER A 121 9.07 20.61 7.18
C SER A 121 7.60 20.23 7.00
N LEU A 122 6.68 21.16 7.26
CA LEU A 122 5.24 20.93 7.09
C LEU A 122 4.89 20.55 5.66
N THR A 123 5.52 21.23 4.70
CA THR A 123 5.28 20.98 3.27
C THR A 123 5.81 19.61 2.85
N THR A 124 7.03 19.26 3.24
CA THR A 124 7.64 17.95 2.97
C THR A 124 6.81 16.82 3.60
N LEU A 125 6.40 16.96 4.86
CA LEU A 125 5.55 15.94 5.50
C LEU A 125 4.19 15.82 4.82
N ALA A 126 3.57 16.92 4.40
CA ALA A 126 2.29 16.89 3.68
C ALA A 126 2.42 16.20 2.31
N ASP A 127 3.49 16.48 1.56
CA ASP A 127 3.78 15.79 0.29
C ASP A 127 3.97 14.29 0.52
N ARG A 128 4.67 13.88 1.59
CA ARG A 128 4.84 12.46 1.95
C ARG A 128 3.51 11.78 2.27
N VAL A 129 2.63 12.43 3.01
CA VAL A 129 1.27 11.93 3.27
C VAL A 129 0.53 11.69 1.95
N ALA A 130 0.62 12.63 1.01
CA ALA A 130 0.01 12.51 -0.32
C ALA A 130 0.61 11.36 -1.13
N GLU A 131 1.94 11.25 -1.20
CA GLU A 131 2.64 10.15 -1.88
C GLU A 131 2.22 8.78 -1.35
N VAL A 132 2.27 8.60 -0.02
CA VAL A 132 1.82 7.36 0.64
C VAL A 132 0.34 7.11 0.38
N SER A 133 -0.50 8.14 0.30
CA SER A 133 -1.91 7.98 -0.08
C SER A 133 -2.12 7.43 -1.49
N THR A 134 -1.37 7.94 -2.46
CA THR A 134 -1.48 7.50 -3.85
C THR A 134 -0.86 6.13 -4.09
N ALA A 135 0.22 5.79 -3.38
CA ALA A 135 0.94 4.53 -3.55
C ALA A 135 0.19 3.31 -2.98
N ARG A 136 -0.76 3.51 -2.05
CA ARG A 136 -1.46 2.42 -1.35
C ARG A 136 -2.17 1.44 -2.27
N LEU A 137 -2.89 1.95 -3.25
CA LEU A 137 -3.61 1.10 -4.22
C LEU A 137 -2.61 0.37 -5.13
N ALA A 138 -1.55 1.04 -5.56
CA ALA A 138 -0.50 0.43 -6.38
C ALA A 138 0.19 -0.73 -5.63
N LEU A 139 0.48 -0.56 -4.32
CA LEU A 139 1.02 -1.63 -3.48
C LEU A 139 0.08 -2.83 -3.39
N ALA A 140 -1.21 -2.60 -3.14
CA ALA A 140 -2.19 -3.70 -3.08
C ALA A 140 -2.35 -4.40 -4.44
N MET A 141 -2.39 -3.66 -5.54
CA MET A 141 -2.45 -4.25 -6.89
C MET A 141 -1.19 -5.05 -7.22
N SER A 142 0.00 -4.57 -6.86
CA SER A 142 1.26 -5.29 -7.05
C SER A 142 1.27 -6.59 -6.25
N ALA A 143 0.85 -6.56 -4.99
CA ALA A 143 0.77 -7.74 -4.13
C ALA A 143 -0.22 -8.79 -4.71
N VAL A 144 -1.37 -8.34 -5.20
CA VAL A 144 -2.34 -9.21 -5.89
C VAL A 144 -1.75 -9.79 -7.18
N ALA A 145 -1.04 -9.00 -7.97
CA ALA A 145 -0.42 -9.48 -9.21
C ALA A 145 0.66 -10.55 -8.95
N GLU A 146 1.52 -10.33 -7.94
CA GLU A 146 2.52 -11.30 -7.51
C GLU A 146 1.87 -12.60 -7.01
N GLU A 147 0.81 -12.48 -6.20
CA GLU A 147 0.07 -13.64 -5.72
C GLU A 147 -0.61 -14.41 -6.86
N ARG A 148 -1.19 -13.70 -7.86
CA ARG A 148 -1.76 -14.34 -9.06
C ARG A 148 -0.72 -15.17 -9.80
N LEU A 149 0.47 -14.63 -9.99
CA LEU A 149 1.58 -15.35 -10.65
C LEU A 149 1.98 -16.59 -9.83
N ARG A 150 2.00 -16.49 -8.50
CA ARG A 150 2.29 -17.62 -7.61
C ARG A 150 1.24 -18.73 -7.75
N ILE A 151 -0.05 -18.37 -7.63
CA ILE A 151 -1.19 -19.29 -7.80
C ILE A 151 -1.13 -19.96 -9.18
N ALA A 152 -0.88 -19.17 -10.23
CA ALA A 152 -0.74 -19.66 -11.59
C ALA A 152 0.37 -20.70 -11.73
N ALA A 153 1.58 -20.39 -11.25
CA ALA A 153 2.72 -21.29 -11.34
C ALA A 153 2.51 -22.60 -10.58
N GLU A 154 1.79 -22.55 -9.45
CA GLU A 154 1.44 -23.73 -8.65
C GLU A 154 0.39 -24.60 -9.34
N LEU A 155 -0.68 -23.99 -9.86
CA LEU A 155 -1.73 -24.69 -10.60
C LEU A 155 -1.20 -25.32 -11.89
N THR A 156 -0.34 -24.63 -12.63
CA THR A 156 0.24 -25.18 -13.87
C THR A 156 1.10 -26.41 -13.60
N ARG A 157 1.96 -26.41 -12.57
CA ARG A 157 2.78 -27.58 -12.20
C ARG A 157 1.95 -28.76 -11.70
N GLY A 158 0.86 -28.52 -10.98
CA GLY A 158 0.05 -29.60 -10.41
C GLY A 158 -1.00 -30.16 -11.38
N LEU A 159 -1.85 -29.28 -11.90
CA LEU A 159 -3.03 -29.64 -12.71
C LEU A 159 -2.75 -29.63 -14.20
N GLY A 160 -1.86 -28.74 -14.67
CA GLY A 160 -1.51 -28.60 -16.09
C GLY A 160 -0.95 -29.89 -16.65
N ASP A 161 0.00 -30.47 -15.93
CA ASP A 161 0.67 -31.71 -16.30
C ASP A 161 -0.28 -32.92 -16.29
N GLY A 162 -1.18 -33.00 -15.30
CA GLY A 162 -2.19 -34.06 -15.21
C GLY A 162 -3.20 -34.04 -16.36
N LEU A 163 -3.74 -32.86 -16.70
CA LEU A 163 -4.63 -32.71 -17.85
C LEU A 163 -3.91 -32.96 -19.18
N ALA A 164 -2.66 -32.53 -19.32
CA ALA A 164 -1.84 -32.83 -20.49
C ALA A 164 -1.61 -34.34 -20.66
N ALA A 165 -1.35 -35.06 -19.56
CA ALA A 165 -1.19 -36.51 -19.57
C ALA A 165 -2.49 -37.24 -19.99
N ILE A 166 -3.67 -36.75 -19.60
CA ILE A 166 -4.96 -37.31 -20.07
C ILE A 166 -5.12 -37.12 -21.58
N THR A 167 -4.86 -35.91 -22.09
CA THR A 167 -4.99 -35.62 -23.54
C THR A 167 -3.97 -36.36 -24.42
N ALA A 168 -2.85 -36.80 -23.84
CA ALA A 168 -1.80 -37.50 -24.57
C ALA A 168 -2.06 -39.01 -24.70
N GLN A 169 -3.09 -39.58 -24.06
CA GLN A 169 -3.36 -41.02 -24.12
C GLN A 169 -4.12 -41.43 -25.38
N PRO A 170 -3.60 -42.38 -26.19
CA PRO A 170 -4.32 -42.92 -27.33
C PRO A 170 -5.52 -43.76 -26.86
N PRO A 171 -6.75 -43.50 -27.35
CA PRO A 171 -7.95 -44.21 -26.88
C PRO A 171 -7.96 -45.71 -27.19
N ASP A 172 -7.20 -46.16 -28.21
CA ASP A 172 -7.12 -47.57 -28.61
C ASP A 172 -6.02 -48.36 -27.86
N ARG A 173 -5.25 -47.74 -26.95
CA ARG A 173 -4.19 -48.44 -26.22
C ARG A 173 -4.78 -49.33 -25.11
N PRO A 174 -4.37 -50.60 -24.99
CA PRO A 174 -4.79 -51.46 -23.87
C PRO A 174 -4.34 -50.85 -22.53
N GLY A 175 -5.28 -50.68 -21.60
CA GLY A 175 -5.05 -50.05 -20.29
C GLY A 175 -5.19 -48.53 -20.24
N ALA A 176 -5.50 -47.86 -21.37
CA ALA A 176 -5.66 -46.39 -21.41
C ALA A 176 -6.75 -45.87 -20.44
N ILE A 177 -7.88 -46.58 -20.33
CA ILE A 177 -8.98 -46.20 -19.42
C ILE A 177 -8.53 -46.19 -17.96
N ASP A 178 -7.77 -47.20 -17.54
CA ASP A 178 -7.28 -47.30 -16.15
C ASP A 178 -6.25 -46.22 -15.83
N GLU A 179 -5.40 -45.88 -16.81
CA GLU A 179 -4.43 -44.80 -16.66
C GLU A 179 -5.10 -43.42 -16.62
N ILE A 180 -6.08 -43.16 -17.49
CA ILE A 180 -6.88 -41.92 -17.45
C ILE A 180 -7.61 -41.81 -16.10
N LEU A 181 -8.20 -42.88 -15.60
CA LEU A 181 -8.84 -42.91 -14.27
C LEU A 181 -7.84 -42.59 -13.15
N ARG A 182 -6.64 -43.17 -13.19
CA ARG A 182 -5.58 -42.92 -12.20
C ARG A 182 -5.16 -41.45 -12.21
N VAL A 183 -4.79 -40.92 -13.37
CA VAL A 183 -4.36 -39.52 -13.54
C VAL A 183 -5.48 -38.55 -13.17
N THR A 184 -6.73 -38.84 -13.52
CA THR A 184 -7.88 -37.99 -13.16
C THR A 184 -8.10 -37.95 -11.63
N ARG A 185 -7.97 -39.09 -10.93
CA ARG A 185 -8.07 -39.13 -9.46
C ARG A 185 -6.96 -38.34 -8.78
N GLU A 186 -5.72 -38.51 -9.25
CA GLU A 186 -4.56 -37.75 -8.76
C GLU A 186 -4.78 -36.25 -8.99
N SER A 187 -5.17 -35.85 -10.21
CA SER A 187 -5.45 -34.45 -10.56
C SER A 187 -6.58 -33.84 -9.73
N LEU A 188 -7.66 -34.59 -9.47
CA LEU A 188 -8.78 -34.15 -8.63
C LEU A 188 -8.35 -34.00 -7.17
N ALA A 189 -7.50 -34.88 -6.65
CA ALA A 189 -6.96 -34.77 -5.30
C ALA A 189 -6.07 -33.53 -5.14
N VAL A 190 -5.22 -33.25 -6.14
CA VAL A 190 -4.39 -32.03 -6.20
C VAL A 190 -5.28 -30.79 -6.23
N ALA A 191 -6.30 -30.74 -7.10
CA ALA A 191 -7.24 -29.62 -7.18
C ALA A 191 -7.97 -29.38 -5.85
N ARG A 192 -8.46 -30.45 -5.20
CA ARG A 192 -9.15 -30.33 -3.91
C ARG A 192 -8.21 -29.87 -2.80
N ARG A 193 -6.96 -30.35 -2.80
CA ARG A 193 -5.94 -29.93 -1.83
C ARG A 193 -5.57 -28.45 -2.03
N ALA A 194 -5.27 -28.02 -3.25
CA ALA A 194 -4.98 -26.62 -3.56
C ALA A 194 -6.18 -25.71 -3.26
N ALA A 195 -7.40 -26.13 -3.59
CA ALA A 195 -8.59 -25.35 -3.25
C ALA A 195 -8.85 -25.30 -1.74
N ALA A 196 -8.54 -26.38 -1.01
CA ALA A 196 -8.62 -26.40 0.44
C ALA A 196 -7.53 -25.52 1.05
N GLU A 197 -6.33 -25.50 0.50
CA GLU A 197 -5.21 -24.66 0.91
C GLU A 197 -5.50 -23.17 0.68
N PHE A 198 -6.05 -22.84 -0.50
CA PHE A 198 -6.51 -21.48 -0.81
C PHE A 198 -7.75 -21.05 0.03
N ARG A 199 -8.54 -22.00 0.53
CA ARG A 199 -9.65 -21.75 1.47
C ARG A 199 -9.21 -21.76 2.93
N SER A 200 -8.15 -22.47 3.30
CA SER A 200 -7.63 -22.58 4.67
C SER A 200 -6.82 -21.35 5.07
N LEU A 201 -7.21 -20.19 4.55
CA LEU A 201 -6.55 -18.88 4.68
C LEU A 201 -7.37 -17.88 5.48
N SER A 202 -8.23 -18.42 6.32
CA SER A 202 -8.68 -17.72 7.49
C SER A 202 -8.95 -18.79 8.54
N LEU A 203 -8.50 -18.56 9.77
CA LEU A 203 -8.97 -19.37 10.88
C LEU A 203 -10.47 -19.12 11.12
N ALA A 204 -11.05 -18.05 10.55
CA ALA A 204 -12.43 -17.66 10.78
C ALA A 204 -13.48 -18.63 10.18
N PRO A 205 -13.39 -19.11 8.91
CA PRO A 205 -14.27 -20.17 8.41
C PRO A 205 -14.20 -21.46 9.22
N GLU A 206 -13.01 -21.89 9.63
CA GLU A 206 -12.83 -23.08 10.49
C GLU A 206 -13.39 -22.85 11.89
N ALA A 207 -13.16 -21.69 12.49
CA ALA A 207 -13.74 -21.33 13.78
C ALA A 207 -15.28 -21.22 13.70
N THR A 208 -15.82 -20.75 12.57
CA THR A 208 -17.26 -20.71 12.31
C THR A 208 -17.84 -22.12 12.17
N SER A 209 -17.15 -23.00 11.44
CA SER A 209 -17.53 -24.41 11.29
C SER A 209 -17.45 -25.17 12.61
N ALA A 210 -16.38 -24.96 13.39
CA ALA A 210 -16.21 -25.49 14.73
C ALA A 210 -17.35 -25.06 15.67
N ARG A 211 -17.72 -23.76 15.64
CA ARG A 211 -18.84 -23.23 16.42
C ARG A 211 -20.17 -23.89 16.02
N ALA A 212 -20.40 -24.09 14.73
CA ALA A 212 -21.61 -24.76 14.23
C ALA A 212 -21.65 -26.23 14.70
N LEU A 213 -20.53 -26.95 14.64
CA LEU A 213 -20.38 -28.32 15.12
C LEU A 213 -20.68 -28.45 16.62
N LEU A 214 -20.07 -27.59 17.45
CA LEU A 214 -20.30 -27.57 18.89
C LEU A 214 -21.77 -27.25 19.23
N SER A 215 -22.37 -26.27 18.52
CA SER A 215 -23.77 -25.92 18.70
C SER A 215 -24.72 -27.06 18.33
N ALA A 216 -24.42 -27.81 17.27
CA ALA A 216 -25.22 -28.97 16.87
C ALA A 216 -25.14 -30.11 17.90
N ALA A 217 -24.04 -30.21 18.63
CA ALA A 217 -23.83 -31.15 19.73
C ALA A 217 -24.41 -30.67 21.08
N GLY A 218 -25.03 -29.48 21.14
CA GLY A 218 -25.58 -28.92 22.37
C GLY A 218 -24.55 -28.32 23.33
N ILE A 219 -23.35 -28.00 22.83
CA ILE A 219 -22.23 -27.43 23.59
C ILE A 219 -22.20 -25.91 23.35
N GLU A 220 -22.17 -25.12 24.42
CA GLU A 220 -22.04 -23.65 24.31
C GLU A 220 -20.62 -23.29 23.87
N ALA A 221 -20.48 -22.49 22.80
CA ALA A 221 -19.19 -22.17 22.20
C ALA A 221 -18.92 -20.65 22.16
N ARG A 222 -17.77 -20.23 22.71
CA ARG A 222 -17.25 -18.85 22.61
C ARG A 222 -15.98 -18.82 21.76
N VAL A 223 -15.96 -17.93 20.76
CA VAL A 223 -14.79 -17.76 19.87
C VAL A 223 -14.24 -16.34 20.02
N ARG A 224 -12.95 -16.22 20.33
CA ARG A 224 -12.21 -14.95 20.42
C ARG A 224 -11.07 -14.95 19.41
N VAL A 225 -11.11 -13.98 18.51
CA VAL A 225 -10.10 -13.82 17.46
C VAL A 225 -9.24 -12.61 17.78
N GLY A 226 -7.98 -12.85 18.11
CA GLY A 226 -6.99 -11.85 18.53
C GLY A 226 -5.69 -11.90 17.72
N HIS A 227 -5.74 -12.44 16.49
CA HIS A 227 -4.63 -12.46 15.55
C HIS A 227 -4.95 -11.66 14.28
N THR A 228 -3.93 -11.33 13.50
CA THR A 228 -4.10 -10.72 12.17
C THR A 228 -3.81 -11.72 11.06
N GLU A 229 -4.77 -11.88 10.15
CA GLU A 229 -4.62 -12.71 8.95
C GLU A 229 -3.94 -11.93 7.80
N PRO A 230 -3.31 -12.62 6.83
CA PRO A 230 -3.11 -14.07 6.73
C PRO A 230 -1.95 -14.59 7.60
N LEU A 231 -2.03 -15.85 8.03
CA LEU A 231 -1.09 -16.49 8.96
C LEU A 231 0.03 -17.28 8.26
N GLY A 232 0.02 -17.31 6.92
CA GLY A 232 1.04 -17.98 6.13
C GLY A 232 0.99 -19.52 6.24
N PRO A 233 2.11 -20.23 6.15
CA PRO A 233 2.19 -21.70 6.21
C PRO A 233 1.67 -22.28 7.53
N ALA A 234 1.74 -21.50 8.62
CA ALA A 234 1.24 -21.88 9.94
C ALA A 234 -0.27 -22.13 9.97
N GLU A 235 -1.00 -21.51 9.03
CA GLU A 235 -2.46 -21.46 9.04
C GLU A 235 -3.12 -22.82 8.83
N ALA A 236 -2.63 -23.60 7.87
CA ALA A 236 -3.15 -24.94 7.57
C ALA A 236 -2.94 -25.91 8.75
N LEU A 237 -1.81 -25.80 9.45
CA LEU A 237 -1.52 -26.57 10.65
C LEU A 237 -2.49 -26.22 11.77
N LEU A 238 -2.70 -24.93 12.04
CA LEU A 238 -3.61 -24.46 13.08
C LEU A 238 -5.08 -24.80 12.79
N ALA A 239 -5.51 -24.69 11.53
CA ALA A 239 -6.83 -25.12 11.09
C ALA A 239 -7.06 -26.62 11.33
N THR A 240 -6.05 -27.45 11.03
CA THR A 240 -6.12 -28.89 11.25
C THR A 240 -6.19 -29.22 12.74
N VAL A 241 -5.37 -28.57 13.57
CA VAL A 241 -5.42 -28.73 15.03
C VAL A 241 -6.76 -28.31 15.59
N LEU A 242 -7.30 -27.16 15.18
CA LEU A 242 -8.59 -26.66 15.64
C LEU A 242 -9.71 -27.67 15.33
N ARG A 243 -9.74 -28.17 14.10
CA ARG A 243 -10.74 -29.15 13.67
C ARG A 243 -10.67 -30.42 14.50
N GLU A 244 -9.48 -30.93 14.75
CA GLU A 244 -9.32 -32.21 15.45
C GLU A 244 -9.55 -32.08 16.96
N ALA A 245 -9.13 -30.97 17.57
CA ALA A 245 -9.45 -30.66 18.95
C ALA A 245 -10.98 -30.54 19.17
N VAL A 246 -11.68 -29.84 18.29
CA VAL A 246 -13.15 -29.68 18.38
C VAL A 246 -13.88 -30.99 18.12
N THR A 247 -13.40 -31.78 17.16
CA THR A 247 -13.97 -33.11 16.86
C THR A 247 -13.81 -34.06 18.05
N ASP A 248 -12.68 -34.04 18.76
CA ASP A 248 -12.52 -34.83 19.99
C ASP A 248 -13.48 -34.40 21.10
N VAL A 249 -13.68 -33.09 21.29
CA VAL A 249 -14.65 -32.55 22.27
C VAL A 249 -16.06 -33.05 21.98
N VAL A 250 -16.50 -32.98 20.73
CA VAL A 250 -17.83 -33.44 20.30
C VAL A 250 -17.95 -34.97 20.44
N ARG A 251 -16.93 -35.72 20.02
CA ARG A 251 -16.92 -37.20 20.07
C ARG A 251 -17.06 -37.73 21.49
N ARG A 252 -16.43 -37.11 22.47
CA ARG A 252 -16.52 -37.52 23.89
C ARG A 252 -17.88 -37.22 24.49
N GLY A 253 -18.55 -36.14 24.07
CA GLY A 253 -19.92 -35.81 24.47
C GLY A 253 -20.09 -35.43 25.95
N THR A 254 -19.02 -35.11 26.68
CA THR A 254 -19.06 -34.77 28.12
C THR A 254 -18.98 -33.27 28.42
N ALA A 255 -18.58 -32.45 27.46
CA ALA A 255 -18.44 -31.00 27.62
C ALA A 255 -19.80 -30.28 27.51
N ARG A 256 -19.97 -29.20 28.27
CA ARG A 256 -21.11 -28.28 28.19
C ARG A 256 -20.71 -26.91 27.63
N TYR A 257 -19.44 -26.55 27.79
CA TYR A 257 -18.87 -25.29 27.34
C TYR A 257 -17.49 -25.47 26.69
N CYS A 258 -17.27 -24.79 25.57
CA CYS A 258 -16.01 -24.77 24.84
C CYS A 258 -15.62 -23.33 24.47
N GLU A 259 -14.37 -22.96 24.67
CA GLU A 259 -13.83 -21.64 24.32
C GLU A 259 -12.59 -21.78 23.43
N ILE A 260 -12.66 -21.12 22.28
CA ILE A 260 -11.63 -21.09 21.25
C ILE A 260 -11.06 -19.66 21.24
N GLU A 261 -9.77 -19.52 21.55
CA GLU A 261 -9.06 -18.24 21.54
C GLU A 261 -7.86 -18.33 20.61
N THR A 262 -7.62 -17.26 19.87
CA THR A 262 -6.43 -17.11 19.05
C THR A 262 -5.79 -15.76 19.33
N ALA A 263 -4.46 -15.72 19.42
CA ALA A 263 -3.73 -14.49 19.72
C ALA A 263 -2.36 -14.50 19.06
N GLU A 264 -1.83 -13.32 18.76
CA GLU A 264 -0.43 -13.15 18.39
C GLU A 264 0.34 -12.59 19.61
N ARG A 265 1.36 -13.31 20.08
CA ARG A 265 2.18 -12.94 21.24
C ARG A 265 3.66 -13.07 20.89
N ASN A 266 4.40 -11.97 20.95
CA ASN A 266 5.86 -11.94 20.73
C ASN A 266 6.32 -12.57 19.39
N GLY A 267 5.56 -12.36 18.30
CA GLY A 267 5.86 -12.96 16.99
C GLY A 267 5.53 -14.46 16.88
N GLN A 268 4.82 -15.01 17.86
CA GLN A 268 4.24 -16.35 17.78
C GLN A 268 2.73 -16.27 17.72
N LEU A 269 2.15 -17.13 16.89
CA LEU A 269 0.73 -17.37 16.89
C LEU A 269 0.35 -18.42 17.91
N VAL A 270 -0.67 -18.13 18.71
CA VAL A 270 -1.20 -19.01 19.73
C VAL A 270 -2.65 -19.34 19.41
N LEU A 271 -2.97 -20.64 19.32
CA LEU A 271 -4.33 -21.17 19.30
C LEU A 271 -4.58 -21.93 20.60
N LEU A 272 -5.64 -21.58 21.30
CA LEU A 272 -6.05 -22.18 22.56
C LEU A 272 -7.50 -22.66 22.47
N VAL A 273 -7.72 -23.96 22.65
CA VAL A 273 -9.06 -24.57 22.73
C VAL A 273 -9.24 -25.13 24.13
N THR A 274 -10.19 -24.59 24.89
CA THR A 274 -10.49 -25.02 26.27
C THR A 274 -11.91 -25.55 26.39
N ASN A 275 -12.10 -26.64 27.15
CA ASN A 275 -13.43 -27.19 27.42
C ASN A 275 -13.57 -27.67 28.86
N ASP A 276 -14.82 -27.81 29.32
CA ASP A 276 -15.20 -28.22 30.68
C ASP A 276 -15.62 -29.70 30.79
N GLY A 277 -15.44 -30.49 29.73
CA GLY A 277 -15.70 -31.93 29.76
C GLY A 277 -14.65 -32.67 30.60
N VAL A 278 -14.98 -33.88 31.07
CA VAL A 278 -14.08 -34.71 31.89
C VAL A 278 -13.02 -35.38 31.01
N PRO A 279 -11.71 -35.10 31.21
CA PRO A 279 -10.64 -35.80 30.51
C PRO A 279 -9.90 -36.70 31.50
N THR A 280 -9.63 -37.93 31.10
CA THR A 280 -8.67 -38.77 31.83
C THR A 280 -7.28 -38.14 31.66
N ALA A 281 -6.66 -37.69 32.75
CA ALA A 281 -5.28 -37.16 32.74
C ALA A 281 -4.24 -38.14 32.15
N ALA A 282 -4.62 -39.41 32.01
CA ALA A 282 -3.84 -40.49 31.39
C ALA A 282 -3.77 -40.43 29.85
N ASP A 283 -4.69 -39.74 29.16
CA ASP A 283 -4.79 -39.81 27.69
C ASP A 283 -3.85 -38.84 26.93
N GLY A 284 -3.30 -37.83 27.62
CA GLY A 284 -2.30 -36.91 27.05
C GLY A 284 -2.69 -36.29 25.69
N ILE A 285 -1.75 -36.32 24.74
CA ILE A 285 -1.89 -35.79 23.37
C ILE A 285 -2.36 -36.88 22.38
N GLY A 286 -2.87 -38.04 22.82
CA GLY A 286 -2.97 -39.26 22.00
C GLY A 286 -3.54 -39.09 20.57
N ALA A 287 -4.70 -38.44 20.39
CA ALA A 287 -5.30 -38.19 19.07
C ALA A 287 -4.59 -37.10 18.24
N LEU A 288 -3.68 -36.36 18.86
CA LEU A 288 -2.96 -35.19 18.33
C LEU A 288 -1.44 -35.42 18.24
N GLU A 289 -0.92 -36.61 18.55
CA GLU A 289 0.54 -36.89 18.55
C GLU A 289 1.18 -36.68 17.17
N GLU A 290 0.53 -37.15 16.12
CA GLU A 290 1.00 -36.98 14.74
C GLU A 290 0.96 -35.50 14.31
N LEU A 291 -0.01 -34.74 14.82
CA LEU A 291 -0.09 -33.28 14.64
C LEU A 291 0.97 -32.55 15.45
N ALA A 292 1.28 -33.01 16.67
CA ALA A 292 2.34 -32.45 17.49
C ALA A 292 3.71 -32.58 16.84
N ALA A 293 3.99 -33.71 16.18
CA ALA A 293 5.21 -33.91 15.39
C ALA A 293 5.31 -32.92 14.23
N ARG A 294 4.23 -32.75 13.45
CA ARG A 294 4.18 -31.79 12.33
C ARG A 294 4.28 -30.33 12.79
N VAL A 295 3.72 -29.99 13.95
CA VAL A 295 3.85 -28.66 14.57
C VAL A 295 5.30 -28.42 15.03
N ALA A 296 5.96 -29.44 15.58
CA ALA A 296 7.36 -29.35 15.98
C ALA A 296 8.31 -29.20 14.78
N GLU A 297 8.05 -29.89 13.67
CA GLU A 297 8.77 -29.72 12.40
C GLU A 297 8.65 -28.29 11.84
N ALA A 298 7.50 -27.65 12.05
CA ALA A 298 7.27 -26.25 11.68
C ALA A 298 7.85 -25.24 12.69
N GLY A 299 8.67 -25.68 13.66
CA GLY A 299 9.27 -24.82 14.68
C GLY A 299 8.28 -24.34 15.76
N GLY A 300 7.14 -25.00 15.89
CA GLY A 300 6.12 -24.75 16.90
C GLY A 300 6.13 -25.75 18.06
N ARG A 301 5.12 -25.62 18.93
CA ARG A 301 4.87 -26.52 20.05
C ARG A 301 3.37 -26.74 20.19
N LEU A 302 2.96 -28.00 20.34
CA LEU A 302 1.58 -28.39 20.69
C LEU A 302 1.59 -29.03 22.08
N THR A 303 0.71 -28.58 22.96
CA THR A 303 0.50 -29.15 24.29
C THR A 303 -0.97 -29.38 24.55
N ALA A 304 -1.33 -30.52 25.14
CA ALA A 304 -2.68 -30.80 25.60
C ALA A 304 -2.63 -31.24 27.06
N GLY A 305 -3.54 -30.73 27.90
CA GLY A 305 -3.57 -31.09 29.32
C GLY A 305 -4.61 -30.37 30.16
N LEU A 306 -4.69 -30.77 31.44
CA LEU A 306 -5.54 -30.15 32.45
C LEU A 306 -4.92 -28.85 32.97
N GLN A 307 -5.67 -27.76 32.87
CA GLN A 307 -5.30 -26.48 33.48
C GLN A 307 -5.61 -26.47 34.99
N PRO A 308 -5.00 -25.54 35.77
CA PRO A 308 -5.23 -25.42 37.21
C PRO A 308 -6.70 -25.24 37.62
N GLY A 309 -7.57 -24.82 36.70
CA GLY A 309 -9.01 -24.66 36.90
C GLY A 309 -9.86 -25.88 36.55
N GLY A 310 -9.27 -27.05 36.29
CA GLY A 310 -9.98 -28.30 35.98
C GLY A 310 -10.53 -28.39 34.55
N ARG A 311 -10.25 -27.40 33.69
CA ARG A 311 -10.59 -27.42 32.26
C ARG A 311 -9.48 -28.07 31.46
N PHE A 312 -9.84 -28.79 30.41
CA PHE A 312 -8.88 -29.32 29.46
C PHE A 312 -8.55 -28.28 28.40
N ALA A 313 -7.27 -28.15 28.08
CA ALA A 313 -6.77 -27.20 27.10
C ALA A 313 -5.90 -27.89 26.06
N VAL A 314 -6.11 -27.55 24.79
CA VAL A 314 -5.18 -27.80 23.70
C VAL A 314 -4.61 -26.45 23.28
N GLU A 315 -3.30 -26.30 23.40
CA GLU A 315 -2.56 -25.08 23.06
C GLU A 315 -1.53 -25.39 21.97
N VAL A 316 -1.55 -24.59 20.89
CA VAL A 316 -0.54 -24.61 19.84
C VAL A 316 0.11 -23.25 19.72
N THR A 317 1.44 -23.25 19.67
CA THR A 317 2.27 -22.09 19.39
C THR A 317 3.10 -22.34 18.15
N ILE A 318 3.01 -21.51 17.11
CA ILE A 318 3.87 -21.57 15.91
C ILE A 318 4.45 -20.18 15.65
N ALA A 319 5.67 -20.10 15.10
CA ALA A 319 6.23 -18.82 14.65
C ALA A 319 5.33 -18.19 13.59
N ALA A 320 4.92 -16.94 13.81
CA ALA A 320 4.21 -16.20 12.76
C ALA A 320 5.20 -15.96 11.61
N ASP A 321 4.80 -16.32 10.39
CA ASP A 321 5.61 -16.05 9.21
C ASP A 321 5.85 -14.52 9.12
N PRO A 322 7.07 -14.04 8.85
CA PRO A 322 7.30 -12.61 8.70
C PRO A 322 6.36 -12.09 7.59
N PRO A 323 5.67 -10.95 7.81
CA PRO A 323 4.64 -10.48 6.90
C PRO A 323 5.20 -10.36 5.47
N PRO A 324 4.41 -10.74 4.44
CA PRO A 324 4.88 -10.71 3.06
C PRO A 324 5.34 -9.29 2.72
N SER A 325 6.62 -9.21 2.34
CA SER A 325 7.44 -8.02 2.03
C SER A 325 8.07 -7.26 3.23
N GLU A 326 9.21 -7.76 3.71
CA GLU A 326 10.20 -6.94 4.44
C GLU A 326 10.57 -5.65 3.68
N SER A 327 10.48 -5.64 2.35
CA SER A 327 10.79 -4.46 1.52
C SER A 327 9.79 -3.32 1.72
N VAL A 328 8.47 -3.60 1.79
CA VAL A 328 7.43 -2.57 1.97
C VAL A 328 7.48 -1.97 3.38
N SER A 329 7.69 -2.81 4.38
CA SER A 329 7.83 -2.39 5.78
C SER A 329 9.15 -1.62 6.03
N ARG A 330 10.25 -1.94 5.33
CA ARG A 330 11.52 -1.17 5.37
C ARG A 330 11.39 0.21 4.74
N VAL A 331 10.68 0.34 3.61
CA VAL A 331 10.40 1.65 2.98
C VAL A 331 9.49 2.50 3.89
N GLY A 332 8.49 1.88 4.52
CA GLY A 332 7.63 2.52 5.51
C GLY A 332 8.41 3.09 6.70
N ALA A 333 9.23 2.25 7.34
CA ALA A 333 10.08 2.63 8.46
C ALA A 333 11.11 3.73 8.09
N ALA A 334 11.63 3.74 6.86
CA ALA A 334 12.53 4.79 6.39
C ALA A 334 11.81 6.16 6.29
N ALA A 335 10.63 6.20 5.67
CA ALA A 335 9.84 7.43 5.54
C ALA A 335 9.36 7.95 6.91
N TYR A 336 9.01 7.06 7.83
CA TYR A 336 8.68 7.40 9.20
C TYR A 336 9.89 8.00 9.95
N ARG A 337 11.07 7.36 9.89
CA ARG A 337 12.30 7.88 10.49
C ARG A 337 12.68 9.26 9.96
N GLN A 338 12.52 9.49 8.66
CA GLN A 338 12.75 10.80 8.06
C GLN A 338 11.78 11.85 8.62
N SER A 339 10.50 11.52 8.76
CA SER A 339 9.48 12.42 9.34
C SER A 339 9.80 12.79 10.79
N VAL A 340 10.26 11.83 11.60
CA VAL A 340 10.74 12.09 12.97
C VAL A 340 12.03 12.91 12.97
N GLY A 341 12.94 12.66 12.03
CA GLY A 341 14.16 13.44 11.86
C GLY A 341 13.86 14.93 11.62
N VAL A 342 12.91 15.21 10.72
CA VAL A 342 12.44 16.57 10.44
C VAL A 342 11.87 17.25 11.69
N LEU A 343 11.04 16.53 12.47
CA LEU A 343 10.53 17.04 13.75
C LEU A 343 11.68 17.38 14.72
N VAL A 344 12.67 16.49 14.86
CA VAL A 344 13.84 16.72 15.74
C VAL A 344 14.61 17.98 15.33
N VAL A 345 14.82 18.22 14.03
CA VAL A 345 15.50 19.42 13.55
C VAL A 345 14.71 20.69 13.89
N VAL A 346 13.38 20.67 13.73
CA VAL A 346 12.52 21.80 14.13
C VAL A 346 12.57 22.06 15.63
N LEU A 347 12.50 21.02 16.46
CA LEU A 347 12.60 21.15 17.91
C LEU A 347 13.97 21.66 18.37
N ALA A 348 15.05 21.25 17.71
CA ALA A 348 16.38 21.78 17.94
C ALA A 348 16.46 23.27 17.59
N ALA A 349 15.88 23.69 16.45
CA ALA A 349 15.84 25.10 16.07
C ALA A 349 15.05 25.97 17.06
N PHE A 350 13.91 25.48 17.57
CA PHE A 350 13.17 26.16 18.63
C PHE A 350 13.97 26.22 19.94
N SER A 351 14.70 25.15 20.27
CA SER A 351 15.55 25.10 21.46
C SER A 351 16.67 26.14 21.38
N VAL A 352 17.34 26.27 20.22
CA VAL A 352 18.37 27.31 19.98
C VAL A 352 17.79 28.71 20.18
N ARG A 353 16.57 28.96 19.68
CA ARG A 353 15.89 30.24 19.87
C ARG A 353 15.63 30.57 21.34
N VAL A 354 15.24 29.58 22.15
CA VAL A 354 15.03 29.83 23.58
C VAL A 354 16.35 30.04 24.30
N LEU A 355 17.36 29.23 24.00
CA LEU A 355 18.68 29.34 24.62
C LEU A 355 19.37 30.68 24.34
N SER A 356 19.13 31.31 23.18
CA SER A 356 19.66 32.64 22.87
C SER A 356 19.09 33.76 23.74
N GLN A 357 17.97 33.53 24.43
CA GLN A 357 17.34 34.49 25.34
C GLN A 357 17.73 34.27 26.80
N VAL A 358 18.43 33.19 27.12
CA VAL A 358 18.82 32.80 28.48
C VAL A 358 20.21 33.33 28.83
N GLN A 359 20.42 33.69 30.09
CA GLN A 359 21.73 34.13 30.59
C GLN A 359 22.76 32.99 30.52
N LEU A 360 24.03 33.31 30.24
CA LEU A 360 25.09 32.31 30.05
C LEU A 360 25.24 31.35 31.24
N ARG A 361 25.06 31.83 32.49
CA ARG A 361 25.12 30.98 33.70
C ARG A 361 23.96 29.97 33.82
N GLN A 362 22.83 30.26 33.18
CA GLN A 362 21.60 29.46 33.28
C GLN A 362 21.48 28.45 32.13
N LEU A 363 22.35 28.53 31.12
CA LEU A 363 22.41 27.61 29.97
C LEU A 363 22.38 26.12 30.33
N PRO A 364 23.20 25.59 31.27
CA PRO A 364 23.20 24.14 31.53
C PRO A 364 21.85 23.64 32.04
N VAL A 365 21.19 24.44 32.90
CA VAL A 365 19.86 24.13 33.43
C VAL A 365 18.81 24.22 32.32
N ALA A 366 18.85 25.27 31.51
CA ALA A 366 17.96 25.45 30.36
C ALA A 366 18.06 24.30 29.35
N VAL A 367 19.28 23.87 29.03
CA VAL A 367 19.54 22.76 28.11
C VAL A 367 18.96 21.45 28.66
N ALA A 368 19.12 21.17 29.95
CA ALA A 368 18.58 19.96 30.57
C ALA A 368 17.03 19.90 30.48
N PHE A 369 16.35 21.01 30.80
CA PHE A 369 14.88 21.08 30.69
C PHE A 369 14.41 20.96 29.23
N LEU A 370 15.06 21.67 28.29
CA LEU A 370 14.73 21.57 26.86
C LEU A 370 14.95 20.16 26.31
N ALA A 371 16.06 19.50 26.68
CA ALA A 371 16.31 18.12 26.29
C ALA A 371 15.21 17.18 26.80
N ALA A 372 14.76 17.33 28.05
CA ALA A 372 13.66 16.55 28.60
C ALA A 372 12.35 16.76 27.82
N ILE A 373 12.03 18.01 27.47
CA ILE A 373 10.84 18.35 26.66
C ILE A 373 10.95 17.75 25.25
N CYS A 374 12.10 17.89 24.58
CA CYS A 374 12.32 17.33 23.25
C CYS A 374 12.20 15.80 23.26
N VAL A 375 12.81 15.12 24.25
CA VAL A 375 12.68 13.66 24.41
C VAL A 375 11.22 13.28 24.58
N LEU A 376 10.48 14.01 25.42
CA LEU A 376 9.07 13.73 25.64
C LEU A 376 8.27 13.91 24.35
N GLN A 377 8.45 15.00 23.61
CA GLN A 377 7.76 15.26 22.34
C GLN A 377 8.10 14.23 21.26
N VAL A 378 9.36 13.82 21.14
CA VAL A 378 9.75 12.74 20.22
C VAL A 378 9.12 11.41 20.64
N ARG A 379 9.04 11.11 21.94
CA ARG A 379 8.33 9.92 22.44
C ARG A 379 6.83 9.98 22.13
N TRP A 380 6.21 11.15 22.12
CA TRP A 380 4.82 11.33 21.66
C TRP A 380 4.66 11.08 20.16
N ALA A 381 5.60 11.56 19.34
CA ALA A 381 5.60 11.34 17.89
C ALA A 381 5.88 9.88 17.50
N ARG A 382 6.67 9.16 18.32
CA ARG A 382 6.99 7.71 18.20
C ARG A 382 5.89 6.76 18.62
N ARG A 383 4.72 7.27 18.99
CA ARG A 383 3.61 6.41 19.37
C ARG A 383 2.85 5.94 18.13
N PRO A 384 2.59 4.62 18.02
CA PRO A 384 1.55 4.13 17.13
C PRO A 384 0.22 4.76 17.53
N SER A 385 -0.63 5.09 16.54
CA SER A 385 -1.93 5.71 16.79
C SER A 385 -2.94 4.82 17.54
N ALA A 386 -2.60 3.55 17.76
CA ALA A 386 -3.42 2.57 18.46
C ALA A 386 -3.24 2.65 19.99
N GLY A 387 -4.12 3.40 20.66
CA GLY A 387 -4.32 3.35 22.11
C GLY A 387 -3.60 4.44 22.93
N ARG A 388 -4.23 4.86 24.04
CA ARG A 388 -3.62 5.78 25.01
C ARG A 388 -2.76 4.97 26.00
N PRO A 389 -1.44 5.16 26.06
CA PRO A 389 -0.59 4.38 26.96
C PRO A 389 -0.83 4.81 28.41
N SER A 390 -0.76 3.90 29.39
CA SER A 390 -1.02 4.19 30.81
C SER A 390 -0.29 5.42 31.38
N TRP A 391 0.88 5.78 30.83
CA TRP A 391 1.68 6.93 31.21
C TRP A 391 1.31 8.26 30.52
N TRP A 392 0.25 8.32 29.71
CA TRP A 392 -0.10 9.51 28.92
C TRP A 392 -0.41 10.73 29.78
N VAL A 393 -1.14 10.54 30.88
CA VAL A 393 -1.46 11.61 31.84
C VAL A 393 -0.19 12.08 32.54
N ALA A 394 0.64 11.14 33.02
CA ALA A 394 1.90 11.45 33.68
C ALA A 394 2.85 12.23 32.77
N ALA A 395 2.90 11.91 31.47
CA ALA A 395 3.65 12.68 30.49
C ALA A 395 3.13 14.11 30.32
N LEU A 396 1.82 14.33 30.24
CA LEU A 396 1.27 15.69 30.14
C LEU A 396 1.55 16.51 31.41
N ILE A 397 1.43 15.89 32.59
CA ILE A 397 1.75 16.52 33.88
C ILE A 397 3.25 16.87 33.92
N ALA A 398 4.13 15.94 33.54
CA ALA A 398 5.56 16.19 33.47
C ALA A 398 5.88 17.33 32.50
N GLN A 399 5.26 17.35 31.32
CA GLN A 399 5.46 18.42 30.34
C GLN A 399 4.97 19.78 30.84
N ALA A 400 3.85 19.81 31.57
CA ALA A 400 3.37 21.01 32.24
C ALA A 400 4.36 21.49 33.30
N ALA A 401 4.87 20.59 34.16
CA ALA A 401 5.89 20.93 35.14
C ALA A 401 7.17 21.48 34.47
N LEU A 402 7.67 20.84 33.42
CA LEU A 402 8.84 21.31 32.66
C LEU A 402 8.60 22.66 31.95
N SER A 403 7.35 23.00 31.65
CA SER A 403 6.99 24.27 31.00
C SER A 403 6.87 25.43 31.99
N TYR A 404 6.37 25.19 33.21
CA TYR A 404 6.10 26.24 34.20
C TYR A 404 7.14 26.36 35.31
N LEU A 405 7.70 25.24 35.81
CA LEU A 405 8.64 25.26 36.94
C LEU A 405 9.90 26.11 36.66
N PRO A 406 10.53 26.02 35.47
CA PRO A 406 11.76 26.77 35.22
C PRO A 406 11.55 28.29 35.11
N ILE A 407 10.31 28.75 34.90
CA ILE A 407 9.96 30.18 34.89
C ILE A 407 10.38 30.86 36.20
N LEU A 408 10.35 30.13 37.33
CA LEU A 408 10.75 30.65 38.64
C LEU A 408 12.24 31.04 38.71
N TRP A 409 13.11 30.40 37.92
CA TRP A 409 14.56 30.66 37.92
C TRP A 409 15.04 31.38 36.65
N LEU A 410 14.46 31.04 35.50
CA LEU A 410 14.83 31.59 34.19
C LEU A 410 13.99 32.82 33.81
N GLY A 411 12.92 33.10 34.56
CA GLY A 411 12.05 34.26 34.37
C GLY A 411 11.36 34.26 33.01
N LYS A 412 11.15 35.47 32.47
CA LYS A 412 10.39 35.70 31.24
C LYS A 412 10.95 35.05 29.98
N ALA A 413 12.25 34.75 29.93
CA ALA A 413 12.88 34.10 28.77
C ALA A 413 12.33 32.68 28.52
N TRP A 414 11.76 32.04 29.54
CA TRP A 414 11.24 30.67 29.45
C TRP A 414 9.78 30.58 28.96
N GLY A 415 9.05 31.70 28.93
CA GLY A 415 7.60 31.72 28.69
C GLY A 415 7.15 31.13 27.34
N GLY A 416 8.00 31.18 26.31
CA GLY A 416 7.69 30.66 24.98
C GLY A 416 7.60 29.12 24.88
N ILE A 417 8.15 28.38 25.84
CA ILE A 417 8.21 26.90 25.80
C ILE A 417 6.85 26.25 25.98
N ALA A 418 5.91 26.92 26.68
CA ALA A 418 4.57 26.43 26.89
C ALA A 418 3.79 26.18 25.57
N GLY A 419 4.21 26.77 24.45
CA GLY A 419 3.68 26.42 23.14
C GLY A 419 3.81 24.92 22.82
N GLY A 420 4.93 24.28 23.19
CA GLY A 420 5.10 22.84 23.01
C GLY A 420 4.07 21.99 23.76
N LEU A 421 3.63 22.44 24.95
CA LEU A 421 2.57 21.80 25.71
C LEU A 421 1.20 21.91 25.02
N ALA A 422 0.89 23.06 24.39
CA ALA A 422 -0.32 23.20 23.59
C ALA A 422 -0.39 22.17 22.46
N GLY A 423 0.73 21.94 21.77
CA GLY A 423 0.83 20.90 20.74
C GLY A 423 0.52 19.50 21.28
N SER A 424 1.11 19.15 22.42
CA SER A 424 0.86 17.85 23.06
C SER A 424 -0.58 17.68 23.55
N LEU A 425 -1.22 18.74 24.06
CA LEU A 425 -2.64 18.73 24.44
C LEU A 425 -3.55 18.46 23.23
N LEU A 426 -3.27 19.10 22.09
CA LEU A 426 -4.03 18.92 20.85
C LEU A 426 -3.91 17.50 20.28
N VAL A 427 -2.77 16.83 20.46
CA VAL A 427 -2.58 15.42 20.04
C VAL A 427 -3.22 14.44 21.03
N ALA A 428 -3.13 14.71 22.34
CA ALA A 428 -3.48 13.73 23.36
C ALA A 428 -4.98 13.62 23.67
N LEU A 429 -5.71 14.73 23.53
CA LEU A 429 -7.07 14.88 24.04
C LEU A 429 -8.11 15.03 22.91
N PRO A 430 -9.39 14.73 23.18
CA PRO A 430 -10.49 15.03 22.25
C PRO A 430 -10.53 16.52 21.91
N ALA A 431 -10.93 16.86 20.68
CA ALA A 431 -10.86 18.22 20.14
C ALA A 431 -11.44 19.30 21.07
N ILE A 432 -12.61 19.06 21.67
CA ILE A 432 -13.24 20.06 22.55
C ILE A 432 -12.40 20.30 23.82
N ALA A 433 -11.98 19.21 24.48
CA ALA A 433 -11.20 19.30 25.72
C ALA A 433 -9.80 19.89 25.49
N SER A 434 -9.16 19.57 24.36
CA SER A 434 -7.84 20.12 24.04
C SER A 434 -7.89 21.63 23.80
N TRP A 435 -8.86 22.12 23.02
CA TRP A 435 -9.00 23.57 22.78
C TRP A 435 -9.32 24.36 24.05
N LEU A 436 -10.14 23.82 24.94
CA LEU A 436 -10.40 24.44 26.25
C LEU A 436 -9.12 24.56 27.09
N LEU A 437 -8.33 23.49 27.17
CA LEU A 437 -7.07 23.51 27.93
C LEU A 437 -6.01 24.39 27.27
N VAL A 438 -5.96 24.45 25.94
CA VAL A 438 -5.10 25.40 25.22
C VAL A 438 -5.53 26.84 25.51
N ALA A 439 -6.82 27.15 25.55
CA ALA A 439 -7.31 28.49 25.91
C ALA A 439 -6.91 28.87 27.34
N VAL A 440 -7.07 27.96 28.31
CA VAL A 440 -6.60 28.15 29.70
C VAL A 440 -5.09 28.37 29.75
N LEU A 441 -4.33 27.58 29.00
CA LEU A 441 -2.88 27.71 28.89
C LEU A 441 -2.48 29.09 28.36
N MET A 442 -3.10 29.54 27.26
CA MET A 442 -2.83 30.86 26.68
C MET A 442 -3.19 31.99 27.65
N LEU A 443 -4.32 31.87 28.36
CA LEU A 443 -4.73 32.85 29.37
C LEU A 443 -3.72 32.92 30.52
N SER A 444 -3.22 31.77 31.00
CA SER A 444 -2.22 31.73 32.07
C SER A 444 -0.88 32.35 31.66
N LEU A 445 -0.46 32.19 30.40
CA LEU A 445 0.74 32.84 29.86
C LEU A 445 0.56 34.35 29.78
N GLY A 446 -0.61 34.79 29.33
CA GLY A 446 -0.94 36.21 29.30
C GLY A 446 -0.95 36.85 30.70
N ALA A 447 -1.55 36.18 31.67
CA ALA A 447 -1.56 36.62 33.07
C ALA A 447 -0.16 36.67 33.68
N LEU A 448 0.68 35.67 33.37
CA LEU A 448 2.06 35.63 33.83
C LEU A 448 2.91 36.75 33.22
N ALA A 449 2.77 37.00 31.91
CA ALA A 449 3.46 38.10 31.24
C ALA A 449 3.03 39.47 31.81
N TRP A 450 1.73 39.63 32.11
CA TRP A 450 1.23 40.81 32.81
C TRP A 450 1.82 40.96 34.21
N ALA A 451 1.94 39.87 34.98
CA ALA A 451 2.58 39.87 36.30
C ALA A 451 4.09 40.23 36.24
N PHE A 452 4.78 39.94 35.14
CA PHE A 452 6.14 40.40 34.86
C PHE A 452 6.21 41.89 34.44
N GLY A 453 5.08 42.59 34.38
CA GLY A 453 5.01 44.00 34.01
C GLY A 453 5.14 44.26 32.51
N GLU A 454 4.92 43.25 31.67
CA GLU A 454 5.02 43.41 30.22
C GLU A 454 3.85 44.23 29.65
N GLY A 455 4.14 45.03 28.63
CA GLY A 455 3.10 45.82 27.94
C GLY A 455 2.14 44.93 27.13
N VAL A 456 0.91 45.39 26.93
CA VAL A 456 -0.13 44.70 26.13
C VAL A 456 0.38 44.18 24.78
N PRO A 457 1.18 44.92 23.99
CA PRO A 457 1.70 44.41 22.72
C PRO A 457 2.60 43.18 22.86
N VAL A 458 3.42 43.13 23.92
CA VAL A 458 4.34 42.02 24.20
C VAL A 458 3.57 40.79 24.68
N ILE A 459 2.56 41.00 25.53
CA ILE A 459 1.65 39.94 26.00
C ILE A 459 0.94 39.29 24.81
N LEU A 460 0.33 40.10 23.93
CA LEU A 460 -0.34 39.59 22.74
C LEU A 460 0.63 38.83 21.82
N ASN A 461 1.81 39.40 21.56
CA ASN A 461 2.81 38.78 20.70
C ASN A 461 3.31 37.42 21.23
N SER A 462 3.65 37.36 22.52
CA SER A 462 4.14 36.15 23.18
C SER A 462 3.08 35.05 23.24
N THR A 463 1.84 35.40 23.58
CA THR A 463 0.72 34.44 23.63
C THR A 463 0.39 33.89 22.24
N VAL A 464 0.33 34.75 21.22
CA VAL A 464 0.10 34.32 19.83
C VAL A 464 1.25 33.46 19.31
N SER A 465 2.49 33.83 19.62
CA SER A 465 3.66 33.05 19.22
C SER A 465 3.68 31.67 19.89
N ALA A 466 3.34 31.57 21.18
CA ALA A 466 3.21 30.29 21.88
C ALA A 466 2.10 29.42 21.25
N LEU A 467 0.96 29.99 20.91
CA LEU A 467 -0.12 29.27 20.21
C LEU A 467 0.34 28.76 18.84
N VAL A 468 1.01 29.60 18.05
CA VAL A 468 1.55 29.22 16.73
C VAL A 468 2.58 28.10 16.87
N THR A 469 3.50 28.18 17.84
CA THR A 469 4.44 27.09 18.13
C THR A 469 3.71 25.80 18.50
N GLY A 470 2.65 25.87 19.29
CA GLY A 470 1.82 24.70 19.61
C GLY A 470 1.13 24.08 18.41
N LEU A 471 0.57 24.92 17.52
CA LEU A 471 -0.02 24.46 16.26
C LEU A 471 1.01 23.83 15.33
N ILE A 472 2.24 24.35 15.28
CA ILE A 472 3.35 23.78 14.51
C ILE A 472 3.73 22.40 15.06
N VAL A 473 3.93 22.29 16.38
CA VAL A 473 4.25 21.00 17.03
C VAL A 473 3.11 20.00 16.80
N TYR A 474 1.85 20.41 16.98
CA TYR A 474 0.68 19.58 16.66
C TYR A 474 0.70 19.11 15.21
N GLY A 475 0.87 20.03 14.25
CA GLY A 475 0.86 19.73 12.82
C GLY A 475 1.96 18.74 12.44
N LEU A 476 3.20 18.96 12.91
CA LEU A 476 4.33 18.08 12.61
C LEU A 476 4.15 16.69 13.23
N VAL A 477 3.73 16.60 14.50
CA VAL A 477 3.48 15.31 15.16
C VAL A 477 2.32 14.58 14.50
N ARG A 478 1.21 15.27 14.21
CA ARG A 478 0.03 14.68 13.58
C ARG A 478 0.33 14.20 12.16
N LEU A 479 1.06 14.97 11.36
CA LEU A 479 1.47 14.55 10.02
C LEU A 479 2.39 13.32 10.07
N ALA A 480 3.35 13.27 11.00
CA ALA A 480 4.21 12.10 11.18
C ALA A 480 3.42 10.85 11.57
N GLN A 481 2.44 10.98 12.48
CA GLN A 481 1.52 9.91 12.84
C GLN A 481 0.63 9.49 11.67
N LEU A 482 0.13 10.44 10.88
CA LEU A 482 -0.68 10.15 9.69
C LEU A 482 0.14 9.35 8.66
N VAL A 483 1.41 9.66 8.44
CA VAL A 483 2.26 8.85 7.54
C VAL A 483 2.27 7.38 7.99
N ASP A 484 2.48 7.12 9.29
CA ASP A 484 2.50 5.77 9.89
C ASP A 484 1.11 5.08 9.78
N GLU A 485 0.03 5.78 10.15
CA GLU A 485 -1.35 5.29 10.04
C GLU A 485 -1.68 4.86 8.60
N LEU A 486 -1.28 5.68 7.63
CA LEU A 486 -1.56 5.46 6.22
C LEU A 486 -0.71 4.33 5.64
N GLN A 487 0.55 4.18 6.06
CA GLN A 487 1.39 3.03 5.72
C GLN A 487 0.79 1.74 6.26
N ALA A 488 0.47 1.70 7.55
CA ALA A 488 -0.16 0.54 8.19
C ALA A 488 -1.50 0.19 7.53
N ALA A 489 -2.32 1.18 7.17
CA ALA A 489 -3.56 0.96 6.44
C ALA A 489 -3.30 0.40 5.02
N GLY A 490 -2.25 0.86 4.34
CA GLY A 490 -1.82 0.35 3.05
C GLY A 490 -1.43 -1.12 3.08
N GLU A 491 -0.62 -1.51 4.06
CA GLU A 491 -0.23 -2.90 4.26
C GLU A 491 -1.43 -3.79 4.59
N ARG A 492 -2.35 -3.32 5.45
CA ARG A 492 -3.60 -4.04 5.73
C ARG A 492 -4.46 -4.22 4.48
N LEU A 493 -4.57 -3.19 3.64
CA LEU A 493 -5.28 -3.24 2.36
C LEU A 493 -4.63 -4.27 1.42
N ALA A 494 -3.30 -4.26 1.28
CA ALA A 494 -2.58 -5.21 0.44
C ALA A 494 -2.78 -6.65 0.92
N ARG A 495 -2.65 -6.91 2.23
CA ARG A 495 -2.92 -8.22 2.83
C ARG A 495 -4.35 -8.69 2.58
N ALA A 496 -5.34 -7.82 2.80
CA ALA A 496 -6.74 -8.15 2.55
C ALA A 496 -7.00 -8.46 1.06
N ALA A 497 -6.40 -7.70 0.15
CA ALA A 497 -6.54 -7.91 -1.29
C ALA A 497 -5.96 -9.26 -1.74
N VAL A 498 -4.80 -9.65 -1.21
CA VAL A 498 -4.18 -10.97 -1.45
C VAL A 498 -5.09 -12.11 -0.98
N VAL A 499 -5.66 -12.01 0.24
CA VAL A 499 -6.59 -13.03 0.75
C VAL A 499 -7.83 -13.14 -0.13
N GLN A 500 -8.40 -12.00 -0.56
CA GLN A 500 -9.55 -12.01 -1.49
C GLN A 500 -9.22 -12.71 -2.81
N GLU A 501 -8.02 -12.48 -3.35
CA GLU A 501 -7.58 -13.14 -4.58
C GLU A 501 -7.43 -14.66 -4.40
N ARG A 502 -6.85 -15.12 -3.28
CA ARG A 502 -6.76 -16.55 -2.98
C ARG A 502 -8.14 -17.21 -2.83
N LEU A 503 -9.06 -16.56 -2.12
CA LEU A 503 -10.44 -17.06 -1.97
C LEU A 503 -11.17 -17.12 -3.31
N ARG A 504 -10.95 -16.12 -4.19
CA ARG A 504 -11.45 -16.15 -5.56
C ARG A 504 -10.88 -17.35 -6.32
N ALA A 505 -9.56 -17.52 -6.31
CA ALA A 505 -8.91 -18.66 -6.97
C ALA A 505 -9.41 -20.00 -6.45
N ALA A 506 -9.69 -20.12 -5.14
CA ALA A 506 -10.24 -21.34 -4.55
C ALA A 506 -11.66 -21.66 -5.04
N ARG A 507 -12.48 -20.62 -5.27
CA ARG A 507 -13.82 -20.76 -5.84
C ARG A 507 -13.74 -21.15 -7.31
N ASP A 508 -12.93 -20.43 -8.08
CA ASP A 508 -12.73 -20.70 -9.51
C ASP A 508 -12.19 -22.13 -9.73
N LEU A 509 -11.26 -22.58 -8.88
CA LEU A 509 -10.74 -23.96 -8.88
C LEU A 509 -11.81 -25.01 -8.53
N HIS A 510 -12.66 -24.72 -7.55
CA HIS A 510 -13.75 -25.64 -7.18
C HIS A 510 -14.80 -25.76 -8.29
N ASP A 511 -15.22 -24.64 -8.86
CA ASP A 511 -16.29 -24.58 -9.85
C ASP A 511 -15.84 -25.15 -11.21
N LEU A 512 -14.62 -24.79 -11.65
CA LEU A 512 -14.09 -25.19 -12.95
C LEU A 512 -13.56 -26.63 -12.96
N LEU A 513 -12.68 -26.98 -12.00
CA LEU A 513 -11.97 -28.26 -12.03
C LEU A 513 -12.65 -29.33 -11.19
N GLY A 514 -13.33 -28.95 -10.11
CA GLY A 514 -14.08 -29.89 -9.28
C GLY A 514 -15.20 -30.58 -10.03
N HIS A 515 -16.03 -29.83 -10.76
CA HIS A 515 -17.12 -30.39 -11.57
C HIS A 515 -16.61 -31.13 -12.81
N THR A 516 -15.65 -30.56 -13.54
CA THR A 516 -15.19 -31.15 -14.81
C THR A 516 -14.42 -32.45 -14.59
N LEU A 517 -13.50 -32.51 -13.61
CA LEU A 517 -12.78 -33.74 -13.31
C LEU A 517 -13.71 -34.82 -12.72
N ALA A 518 -14.73 -34.44 -11.94
CA ALA A 518 -15.73 -35.38 -11.45
C ALA A 518 -16.56 -35.97 -12.61
N ALA A 519 -16.96 -35.15 -13.59
CA ALA A 519 -17.66 -35.61 -14.79
C ALA A 519 -16.79 -36.55 -15.64
N ILE A 520 -15.51 -36.22 -15.83
CA ILE A 520 -14.53 -37.09 -16.51
C ILE A 520 -14.44 -38.44 -15.79
N LEU A 521 -14.31 -38.43 -14.46
CA LEU A 521 -14.27 -39.66 -13.65
C LEU A 521 -15.51 -40.54 -13.85
N LEU A 522 -16.72 -39.96 -13.83
CA LEU A 522 -17.96 -40.71 -14.07
C LEU A 522 -18.01 -41.31 -15.49
N LYS A 523 -17.62 -40.55 -16.52
CA LYS A 523 -17.62 -41.00 -17.91
C LYS A 523 -16.57 -42.08 -18.17
N CYS A 524 -15.38 -41.97 -17.58
CA CYS A 524 -14.38 -43.03 -17.65
C CYS A 524 -14.86 -44.33 -16.98
N GLU A 525 -15.52 -44.24 -15.83
CA GLU A 525 -16.09 -45.42 -15.14
C GLU A 525 -17.21 -46.06 -15.98
N LEU A 526 -18.03 -45.26 -16.67
CA LEU A 526 -19.03 -45.74 -17.62
C LEU A 526 -18.38 -46.43 -18.84
N ALA A 527 -17.38 -45.79 -19.45
CA ALA A 527 -16.63 -46.36 -20.58
C ALA A 527 -15.99 -47.72 -20.21
N LYS A 528 -15.42 -47.83 -19.00
CA LYS A 528 -14.86 -49.08 -18.47
C LYS A 528 -15.91 -50.20 -18.40
N ARG A 529 -17.13 -49.89 -17.93
CA ARG A 529 -18.24 -50.86 -17.84
C ARG A 529 -18.79 -51.28 -19.21
N LEU A 530 -18.67 -50.39 -20.21
CA LEU A 530 -19.15 -50.63 -21.57
C LEU A 530 -18.13 -51.36 -22.45
N PHE A 531 -16.83 -51.29 -22.15
CA PHE A 531 -15.75 -51.82 -23.01
C PHE A 531 -15.92 -53.30 -23.39
N GLY A 532 -16.52 -54.13 -22.52
CA GLY A 532 -16.81 -55.55 -22.78
C GLY A 532 -18.22 -55.85 -23.30
N ARG A 533 -19.11 -54.85 -23.43
CA ARG A 533 -20.52 -55.02 -23.81
C ARG A 533 -20.89 -54.26 -25.09
N ASP A 534 -20.38 -53.04 -25.23
CA ASP A 534 -20.65 -52.13 -26.34
C ASP A 534 -19.41 -51.24 -26.57
N GLN A 535 -18.53 -51.74 -27.44
CA GLN A 535 -17.25 -51.09 -27.73
C GLN A 535 -17.43 -49.76 -28.46
N ALA A 536 -18.50 -49.60 -29.25
CA ALA A 536 -18.79 -48.36 -29.96
C ALA A 536 -19.21 -47.24 -29.01
N ARG A 537 -20.12 -47.52 -28.06
CA ARG A 537 -20.46 -46.55 -27.01
C ARG A 537 -19.30 -46.26 -26.06
N ALA A 538 -18.49 -47.26 -25.72
CA ALA A 538 -17.31 -47.05 -24.88
C ALA A 538 -16.30 -46.07 -25.51
N ARG A 539 -16.09 -46.15 -26.83
CA ARG A 539 -15.26 -45.18 -27.58
C ARG A 539 -15.86 -43.78 -27.59
N ALA A 540 -17.16 -43.64 -27.84
CA ALA A 540 -17.82 -42.34 -27.81
C ALA A 540 -17.71 -41.64 -26.44
N GLU A 541 -17.83 -42.38 -25.34
CA GLU A 541 -17.64 -41.83 -23.99
C GLU A 541 -16.18 -41.41 -23.72
N LEU A 542 -15.20 -42.11 -24.31
CA LEU A 542 -13.78 -41.74 -24.22
C LEU A 542 -13.44 -40.48 -25.04
N ASP A 543 -14.01 -40.34 -26.24
CA ASP A 543 -13.83 -39.15 -27.06
C ASP A 543 -14.39 -37.90 -26.34
N ASP A 544 -15.55 -38.04 -25.69
CA ASP A 544 -16.13 -37.01 -24.84
C ASP A 544 -15.22 -36.63 -23.66
N VAL A 545 -14.58 -37.61 -23.01
CA VAL A 545 -13.61 -37.38 -21.93
C VAL A 545 -12.42 -36.57 -22.42
N LEU A 546 -11.85 -36.93 -23.57
CA LEU A 546 -10.71 -36.22 -24.16
C LEU A 546 -11.10 -34.76 -24.47
N LEU A 547 -12.28 -34.54 -25.05
CA LEU A 547 -12.80 -33.20 -25.34
C LEU A 547 -13.00 -32.37 -24.07
N MET A 548 -13.49 -32.97 -22.98
CA MET A 548 -13.64 -32.29 -21.69
C MET A 548 -12.29 -31.95 -21.05
N ALA A 549 -11.31 -32.86 -21.16
CA ALA A 549 -9.96 -32.61 -20.66
C ALA A 549 -9.27 -31.47 -21.44
N GLU A 550 -9.46 -31.43 -22.76
CA GLU A 550 -8.93 -30.38 -23.64
C GLU A 550 -9.51 -29.00 -23.27
N ARG A 551 -10.83 -28.93 -23.05
CA ARG A 551 -11.52 -27.71 -22.61
C ARG A 551 -11.06 -27.27 -21.23
N ALA A 552 -10.99 -28.18 -20.26
CA ALA A 552 -10.50 -27.88 -18.91
C ALA A 552 -9.05 -27.36 -18.93
N ARG A 553 -8.20 -27.91 -19.81
CA ARG A 553 -6.82 -27.46 -20.01
C ARG A 553 -6.76 -26.05 -20.59
N SER A 554 -7.60 -25.75 -21.58
CA SER A 554 -7.72 -24.40 -22.16
C SER A 554 -8.21 -23.40 -21.11
N ASP A 555 -9.28 -23.72 -20.40
CA ASP A 555 -9.86 -22.83 -19.38
C ASP A 555 -8.83 -22.55 -18.27
N MET A 556 -8.10 -23.57 -17.82
CA MET A 556 -7.02 -23.36 -16.84
C MET A 556 -5.93 -22.42 -17.35
N ARG A 557 -5.49 -22.56 -18.61
CA ARG A 557 -4.50 -21.65 -19.21
C ARG A 557 -4.97 -20.20 -19.25
N THR A 558 -6.27 -19.98 -19.51
CA THR A 558 -6.85 -18.63 -19.46
C THR A 558 -6.89 -18.06 -18.03
N VAL A 559 -7.13 -18.90 -17.02
CA VAL A 559 -7.22 -18.49 -15.60
C VAL A 559 -5.83 -18.25 -14.99
N THR A 560 -4.83 -19.06 -15.33
CA THR A 560 -3.46 -18.92 -14.82
C THR A 560 -2.64 -17.88 -15.59
N GLY A 561 -3.18 -17.33 -16.68
CA GLY A 561 -2.43 -16.38 -17.52
C GLY A 561 -1.18 -17.00 -18.14
N GLY A 562 -1.13 -18.33 -18.30
CA GLY A 562 0.01 -19.12 -18.79
C GLY A 562 0.44 -18.85 -20.24
N ASP A 563 -0.04 -17.76 -20.81
CA ASP A 563 0.40 -17.18 -22.07
C ASP A 563 1.34 -15.97 -21.85
N SER A 564 2.00 -15.85 -20.70
CA SER A 564 2.96 -14.76 -20.45
C SER A 564 4.31 -14.90 -21.19
N THR A 565 4.39 -15.80 -22.19
CA THR A 565 5.33 -15.66 -23.32
C THR A 565 4.55 -15.81 -24.63
N MET A 566 3.50 -15.01 -24.83
CA MET A 566 2.88 -14.91 -26.16
C MET A 566 3.88 -14.26 -27.11
N SER A 567 4.44 -15.06 -28.00
CA SER A 567 5.11 -14.53 -29.18
C SER A 567 4.10 -14.35 -30.30
N LEU A 568 4.06 -13.18 -30.92
CA LEU A 568 3.13 -12.89 -32.02
C LEU A 568 3.32 -13.88 -33.16
N ARG A 569 4.55 -14.34 -33.37
CA ARG A 569 4.88 -15.34 -34.38
C ARG A 569 4.21 -16.70 -34.10
N VAL A 570 4.30 -17.18 -32.86
CA VAL A 570 3.65 -18.44 -32.43
C VAL A 570 2.13 -18.30 -32.50
N GLU A 571 1.61 -17.13 -32.13
CA GLU A 571 0.18 -16.86 -32.18
C GLU A 571 -0.35 -16.82 -33.62
N LEU A 572 0.39 -16.24 -34.56
CA LEU A 572 0.04 -16.23 -35.98
C LEU A 572 -0.07 -17.65 -36.57
N ASP A 573 0.84 -18.55 -36.21
CA ASP A 573 0.81 -19.94 -36.65
C ASP A 573 -0.38 -20.71 -36.05
N SER A 574 -0.67 -20.48 -34.76
CA SER A 574 -1.83 -21.03 -34.05
C SER A 574 -3.14 -20.58 -34.69
N VAL A 575 -3.30 -19.26 -34.88
CA VAL A 575 -4.49 -18.64 -35.48
C VAL A 575 -4.74 -19.13 -36.90
N ARG A 576 -3.68 -19.25 -37.71
CA ARG A 576 -3.77 -19.80 -39.07
C ARG A 576 -4.36 -21.22 -39.04
N SER A 577 -3.92 -22.05 -38.10
CA SER A 577 -4.40 -23.42 -37.94
C SER A 577 -5.86 -23.47 -37.51
N VAL A 578 -6.25 -22.64 -36.54
CA VAL A 578 -7.63 -22.58 -36.00
C VAL A 578 -8.62 -22.08 -37.06
N LEU A 579 -8.30 -20.99 -37.76
CA LEU A 579 -9.18 -20.44 -38.80
C LEU A 579 -9.29 -21.39 -40.01
N ALA A 580 -8.20 -22.07 -40.40
CA ALA A 580 -8.26 -23.09 -41.44
C ALA A 580 -9.15 -24.28 -41.04
N ALA A 581 -9.08 -24.74 -39.79
CA ALA A 581 -9.95 -25.79 -39.26
C ALA A 581 -11.43 -25.36 -39.23
N ALA A 582 -11.70 -24.06 -39.09
CA ALA A 582 -13.03 -23.47 -39.18
C ALA A 582 -13.51 -23.21 -40.63
N GLY A 583 -12.72 -23.58 -41.65
CA GLY A 583 -13.08 -23.39 -43.07
C GLY A 583 -12.88 -21.97 -43.60
N VAL A 584 -12.13 -21.12 -42.90
CA VAL A 584 -11.83 -19.74 -43.32
C VAL A 584 -10.49 -19.70 -44.07
N ALA A 585 -10.47 -19.11 -45.26
CA ALA A 585 -9.24 -18.91 -46.02
C ALA A 585 -8.41 -17.77 -45.39
N VAL A 586 -7.23 -18.11 -44.85
CA VAL A 586 -6.35 -17.14 -44.15
C VAL A 586 -5.15 -16.75 -44.97
N LYS A 587 -4.89 -15.45 -45.08
CA LYS A 587 -3.63 -14.89 -45.58
C LYS A 587 -2.90 -14.14 -44.48
N VAL A 588 -1.67 -14.57 -44.14
CA VAL A 588 -0.81 -13.93 -43.14
C VAL A 588 0.37 -13.24 -43.82
N GLU A 589 0.61 -11.97 -43.49
CA GLU A 589 1.76 -11.17 -43.92
C GLU A 589 2.48 -10.67 -42.64
N SER A 590 3.74 -11.04 -42.43
CA SER A 590 4.53 -10.61 -41.27
C SER A 590 5.99 -10.37 -41.66
N PRO A 591 6.67 -9.31 -41.15
CA PRO A 591 8.11 -9.15 -41.31
C PRO A 591 8.88 -10.22 -40.53
N ALA A 592 10.17 -10.39 -40.88
CA ALA A 592 11.08 -11.34 -40.25
C ALA A 592 11.76 -10.81 -38.98
N ASP A 593 11.71 -9.49 -38.75
CA ASP A 593 12.45 -8.84 -37.66
C ASP A 593 11.80 -9.07 -36.28
N PRO A 594 12.61 -9.24 -35.22
CA PRO A 594 12.10 -9.43 -33.86
C PRO A 594 11.45 -8.14 -33.30
N ILE A 595 10.25 -8.31 -32.74
CA ILE A 595 9.50 -7.25 -32.04
C ILE A 595 9.92 -7.26 -30.56
N ALA A 596 10.01 -6.08 -29.93
CA ALA A 596 10.31 -5.97 -28.50
C ALA A 596 9.22 -6.68 -27.65
N GLU A 597 9.65 -7.43 -26.63
CA GLU A 597 8.81 -8.32 -25.80
C GLU A 597 7.50 -7.68 -25.26
N PRO A 598 7.48 -6.42 -24.77
CA PRO A 598 6.24 -5.80 -24.28
C PRO A 598 5.23 -5.55 -25.41
N VAL A 599 5.71 -5.25 -26.62
CA VAL A 599 4.89 -5.00 -27.81
C VAL A 599 4.41 -6.33 -28.40
N ASP A 600 5.31 -7.33 -28.46
CA ASP A 600 5.03 -8.69 -28.94
C ASP A 600 3.88 -9.35 -28.15
N THR A 601 3.94 -9.25 -26.82
CA THR A 601 2.91 -9.80 -25.92
C THR A 601 1.56 -9.12 -26.13
N VAL A 602 1.52 -7.78 -26.22
CA VAL A 602 0.26 -7.04 -26.37
C VAL A 602 -0.37 -7.28 -27.74
N LEU A 603 0.42 -7.30 -28.81
CA LEU A 603 -0.09 -7.58 -30.16
C LEU A 603 -0.63 -9.02 -30.28
N SER A 604 -0.02 -9.98 -29.58
CA SER A 604 -0.52 -11.36 -29.56
C SER A 604 -1.90 -11.47 -28.91
N VAL A 605 -2.12 -10.77 -27.80
CA VAL A 605 -3.43 -10.71 -27.13
C VAL A 605 -4.48 -10.05 -28.03
N VAL A 606 -4.10 -8.98 -28.74
CA VAL A 606 -4.98 -8.31 -29.72
C VAL A 606 -5.34 -9.27 -30.85
N LEU A 607 -4.37 -9.99 -31.41
CA LEU A 607 -4.58 -10.95 -32.49
C LEU A 607 -5.56 -12.06 -32.07
N ARG A 608 -5.36 -12.64 -30.89
CA ARG A 608 -6.21 -13.72 -30.38
C ARG A 608 -7.66 -13.30 -30.21
N GLU A 609 -7.88 -12.14 -29.60
CA GLU A 609 -9.22 -11.59 -29.40
C GLU A 609 -9.87 -11.21 -30.74
N ALA A 610 -9.10 -10.66 -31.69
CA ALA A 610 -9.57 -10.36 -33.03
C ALA A 610 -10.10 -11.63 -33.73
N VAL A 611 -9.33 -12.72 -33.69
CA VAL A 611 -9.67 -14.01 -34.31
C VAL A 611 -10.85 -14.67 -33.60
N THR A 612 -10.90 -14.58 -32.27
CA THR A 612 -12.05 -15.05 -31.49
C THR A 612 -13.31 -14.31 -31.92
N ASN A 613 -13.23 -13.00 -32.15
CA ASN A 613 -14.34 -12.21 -32.67
C ASN A 613 -14.73 -12.62 -34.10
N VAL A 614 -13.77 -12.93 -34.98
CA VAL A 614 -14.07 -13.49 -36.31
C VAL A 614 -14.88 -14.79 -36.17
N LEU A 615 -14.40 -15.75 -35.36
CA LEU A 615 -15.04 -17.05 -35.20
C LEU A 615 -16.41 -16.98 -34.52
N ARG A 616 -16.62 -16.01 -33.63
CA ARG A 616 -17.83 -15.91 -32.81
C ARG A 616 -18.91 -14.99 -33.39
N HIS A 617 -18.50 -13.98 -34.15
CA HIS A 617 -19.38 -12.87 -34.57
C HIS A 617 -19.40 -12.62 -36.08
N SER A 618 -18.77 -13.47 -36.88
CA SER A 618 -18.83 -13.38 -38.34
C SER A 618 -19.16 -14.72 -39.00
N ALA A 619 -19.68 -14.65 -40.22
CA ALA A 619 -19.75 -15.78 -41.15
C ALA A 619 -18.61 -15.70 -42.17
N ALA A 620 -17.40 -15.36 -41.71
CA ALA A 620 -16.24 -15.11 -42.57
C ALA A 620 -15.88 -16.35 -43.42
N ARG A 621 -15.55 -16.10 -44.68
CA ARG A 621 -14.90 -17.06 -45.59
C ARG A 621 -13.45 -16.69 -45.85
N HIS A 622 -13.07 -15.44 -45.64
CA HIS A 622 -11.73 -14.91 -45.84
C HIS A 622 -11.28 -14.05 -44.65
N CYS A 623 -10.06 -14.28 -44.19
CA CYS A 623 -9.43 -13.47 -43.16
C CYS A 623 -8.01 -13.09 -43.59
N ARG A 624 -7.66 -11.81 -43.50
CA ARG A 624 -6.32 -11.29 -43.75
C ARG A 624 -5.72 -10.77 -42.46
N ILE A 625 -4.51 -11.20 -42.15
CA ILE A 625 -3.75 -10.76 -40.98
C ILE A 625 -2.43 -10.19 -41.49
N ALA A 626 -2.15 -8.94 -41.15
CA ALA A 626 -0.93 -8.25 -41.55
C ALA A 626 -0.25 -7.61 -40.34
N VAL A 627 1.03 -7.90 -40.14
CA VAL A 627 1.92 -7.20 -39.21
C VAL A 627 2.86 -6.35 -40.06
N SER A 628 2.98 -5.06 -39.76
CA SER A 628 3.89 -4.15 -40.46
C SER A 628 4.72 -3.32 -39.48
N ALA A 629 6.03 -3.26 -39.74
CA ALA A 629 6.92 -2.34 -39.07
C ALA A 629 6.83 -0.97 -39.78
N LEU A 630 6.43 0.05 -39.05
CA LEU A 630 6.41 1.44 -39.48
C LEU A 630 7.60 2.18 -38.82
N PRO A 631 8.03 3.34 -39.33
CA PRO A 631 9.07 4.14 -38.67
C PRO A 631 8.67 4.50 -37.22
N GLY A 632 9.22 3.79 -36.24
CA GLY A 632 8.97 4.02 -34.81
C GLY A 632 7.72 3.33 -34.23
N SER A 633 6.97 2.55 -35.01
CA SER A 633 5.79 1.82 -34.50
C SER A 633 5.63 0.44 -35.18
N VAL A 634 4.89 -0.45 -34.53
CA VAL A 634 4.44 -1.73 -35.10
C VAL A 634 2.93 -1.69 -35.21
N ARG A 635 2.40 -2.09 -36.38
CA ARG A 635 0.97 -2.16 -36.65
C ARG A 635 0.53 -3.59 -36.93
N LEU A 636 -0.51 -4.06 -36.23
CA LEU A 636 -1.24 -5.29 -36.50
C LEU A 636 -2.59 -4.93 -37.11
N THR A 637 -2.92 -5.54 -38.25
CA THR A 637 -4.22 -5.39 -38.92
C THR A 637 -4.86 -6.76 -39.11
N VAL A 638 -6.11 -6.91 -38.69
CA VAL A 638 -6.93 -8.11 -38.89
C VAL A 638 -8.19 -7.71 -39.66
N GLU A 639 -8.42 -8.31 -40.81
CA GLU A 639 -9.54 -8.04 -41.71
C GLU A 639 -10.31 -9.32 -41.98
N ASN A 640 -11.63 -9.28 -41.91
CA ASN A 640 -12.47 -10.43 -42.28
C ASN A 640 -13.73 -9.99 -43.02
N ASP A 641 -14.23 -10.86 -43.91
CA ASP A 641 -15.54 -10.71 -44.55
C ASP A 641 -16.66 -11.27 -43.65
N GLY A 642 -17.92 -11.05 -44.04
CA GLY A 642 -19.08 -11.68 -43.40
C GLY A 642 -19.39 -11.19 -41.98
N ALA A 643 -18.94 -10.00 -41.60
CA ALA A 643 -19.30 -9.39 -40.33
C ALA A 643 -20.76 -8.90 -40.34
N SER A 644 -21.56 -9.30 -39.34
CA SER A 644 -22.96 -8.86 -39.23
C SER A 644 -23.02 -7.36 -38.98
N GLY A 645 -23.57 -6.59 -39.92
CA GLY A 645 -23.65 -5.13 -39.84
C GLY A 645 -24.42 -4.65 -38.61
N GLY A 646 -23.68 -4.24 -37.59
CA GLY A 646 -24.21 -3.58 -36.40
C GLY A 646 -23.08 -3.10 -35.52
N THR A 647 -22.85 -1.79 -35.46
CA THR A 647 -21.99 -1.18 -34.43
C THR A 647 -22.65 -1.37 -33.06
N SER A 648 -22.43 -2.52 -32.44
CA SER A 648 -22.61 -2.64 -31.00
C SER A 648 -21.56 -1.80 -30.29
N ALA A 649 -21.95 -1.23 -29.14
CA ALA A 649 -21.01 -0.63 -28.19
C ALA A 649 -19.82 -1.57 -27.98
N PRO A 650 -18.59 -1.06 -27.79
CA PRO A 650 -17.42 -1.91 -27.63
C PRO A 650 -17.68 -2.94 -26.53
N GLY A 651 -17.74 -4.21 -26.90
CA GLY A 651 -17.84 -5.30 -25.93
C GLY A 651 -16.67 -5.25 -24.95
N ALA A 652 -16.82 -5.90 -23.80
CA ALA A 652 -15.79 -5.90 -22.75
C ALA A 652 -14.38 -6.30 -23.26
N GLY A 653 -14.31 -7.13 -24.33
CA GLY A 653 -13.07 -7.50 -25.00
C GLY A 653 -12.33 -6.31 -25.65
N ILE A 654 -13.00 -5.55 -26.53
CA ILE A 654 -12.38 -4.41 -27.24
C ILE A 654 -12.00 -3.29 -26.25
N GLY A 655 -12.84 -3.01 -25.24
CA GLY A 655 -12.55 -1.98 -24.23
C GLY A 655 -11.32 -2.30 -23.36
N ASN A 656 -11.14 -3.58 -23.00
CA ASN A 656 -9.96 -4.04 -22.28
C ASN A 656 -8.69 -3.97 -23.14
N LEU A 657 -8.79 -4.28 -24.43
CA LEU A 657 -7.67 -4.15 -25.37
C LEU A 657 -7.25 -2.68 -25.57
N THR A 658 -8.21 -1.76 -25.73
CA THR A 658 -7.92 -0.32 -25.85
C THR A 658 -7.17 0.20 -24.63
N THR A 659 -7.56 -0.23 -23.43
CA THR A 659 -6.90 0.18 -22.18
C THR A 659 -5.47 -0.36 -22.08
N ARG A 660 -5.25 -1.63 -22.48
CA ARG A 660 -3.91 -2.25 -22.49
C ARG A 660 -2.98 -1.63 -23.54
N LEU A 661 -3.48 -1.34 -24.74
CA LEU A 661 -2.71 -0.66 -25.79
C LEU A 661 -2.34 0.77 -25.38
N ALA A 662 -3.26 1.52 -24.77
CA ALA A 662 -3.02 2.88 -24.31
C ALA A 662 -1.89 2.96 -23.26
N ALA A 663 -1.73 1.94 -22.42
CA ALA A 663 -0.64 1.86 -21.43
C ALA A 663 0.76 1.80 -22.08
N LEU A 664 0.87 1.33 -23.32
CA LEU A 664 2.09 1.33 -24.13
C LEU A 664 2.16 2.50 -25.12
N GLY A 665 1.27 3.49 -24.98
CA GLY A 665 1.15 4.60 -25.94
C GLY A 665 0.60 4.19 -27.31
N GLY A 666 -0.05 3.03 -27.40
CA GLY A 666 -0.66 2.51 -28.61
C GLY A 666 -2.14 2.88 -28.80
N THR A 667 -2.66 2.59 -29.98
CA THR A 667 -4.05 2.87 -30.37
C THR A 667 -4.71 1.63 -30.96
N LEU A 668 -6.05 1.52 -30.80
CA LEU A 668 -6.88 0.45 -31.37
C LEU A 668 -8.04 1.08 -32.13
N VAL A 669 -8.23 0.71 -33.39
CA VAL A 669 -9.32 1.18 -34.25
C VAL A 669 -10.06 -0.02 -34.81
N ALA A 670 -11.38 -0.07 -34.59
CA ALA A 670 -12.28 -1.06 -35.18
C ALA A 670 -13.22 -0.35 -36.15
N ARG A 671 -13.31 -0.81 -37.39
CA ARG A 671 -14.13 -0.19 -38.43
C ARG A 671 -14.77 -1.25 -39.33
N ALA A 672 -16.06 -1.08 -39.62
CA ALA A 672 -16.71 -1.75 -40.74
C ALA A 672 -16.50 -0.90 -42.00
N ASP A 673 -15.88 -1.45 -43.04
CA ASP A 673 -15.50 -0.71 -44.25
C ASP A 673 -16.62 -0.64 -45.30
N GLY A 674 -17.87 -0.90 -44.92
CA GLY A 674 -19.06 -0.75 -45.77
C GLY A 674 -19.26 -1.88 -46.79
N ASP A 675 -18.18 -2.51 -47.27
CA ASP A 675 -18.20 -3.58 -48.28
C ASP A 675 -18.42 -4.99 -47.71
N GLY A 676 -19.00 -5.10 -46.50
CA GLY A 676 -19.14 -6.37 -45.78
C GLY A 676 -17.85 -6.86 -45.10
N TRP A 677 -16.80 -6.03 -45.12
CA TRP A 677 -15.52 -6.27 -44.45
C TRP A 677 -15.44 -5.52 -43.11
N PHE A 678 -14.83 -6.17 -42.14
CA PHE A 678 -14.50 -5.59 -40.84
C PHE A 678 -12.99 -5.57 -40.67
N ARG A 679 -12.45 -4.43 -40.23
CA ARG A 679 -11.03 -4.21 -39.96
C ARG A 679 -10.81 -3.82 -38.51
N LEU A 680 -9.92 -4.54 -37.84
CA LEU A 680 -9.32 -4.16 -36.57
C LEU A 680 -7.85 -3.80 -36.79
N SER A 681 -7.43 -2.60 -36.37
CA SER A 681 -6.06 -2.12 -36.48
C SER A 681 -5.54 -1.70 -35.10
N ALA A 682 -4.43 -2.30 -34.67
CA ALA A 682 -3.70 -1.92 -33.47
C ALA A 682 -2.32 -1.39 -33.85
N GLU A 683 -1.91 -0.25 -33.27
CA GLU A 683 -0.60 0.34 -33.49
C GLU A 683 0.07 0.71 -32.17
N VAL A 684 1.35 0.35 -32.00
CA VAL A 684 2.12 0.56 -30.76
C VAL A 684 3.50 1.09 -31.09
N ALA A 685 4.02 2.04 -30.30
CA ALA A 685 5.37 2.57 -30.48
C ALA A 685 6.44 1.51 -30.18
N ALA A 686 7.43 1.38 -31.07
CA ALA A 686 8.49 0.36 -31.00
C ALA A 686 9.65 0.74 -30.05
N ARG A 687 9.38 1.41 -28.92
CA ARG A 687 10.45 1.95 -28.04
C ARG A 687 11.44 0.84 -27.62
N GLN A 688 12.72 1.09 -27.90
CA GLN A 688 13.84 0.37 -27.31
C GLN A 688 13.83 0.48 -25.77
N PRO A 689 14.40 -0.49 -25.04
CA PRO A 689 14.58 -0.40 -23.60
C PRO A 689 15.28 0.92 -23.27
N MET A 690 14.81 1.62 -22.22
CA MET A 690 15.57 2.71 -21.64
C MET A 690 16.99 2.22 -21.34
N GLU A 691 18.00 2.84 -21.95
CA GLU A 691 19.35 2.80 -21.42
C GLU A 691 19.29 3.23 -19.95
N SER A 692 19.86 2.37 -19.11
CA SER A 692 20.06 2.64 -17.69
C SER A 692 20.90 3.91 -17.55
N PRO A 693 20.60 4.85 -16.63
CA PRO A 693 21.35 6.09 -16.45
C PRO A 693 22.81 5.90 -15.97
N ALA A 694 23.34 4.68 -15.99
CA ALA A 694 24.71 4.34 -15.62
C ALA A 694 25.73 4.42 -16.77
N GLN A 695 25.33 4.62 -18.03
CA GLN A 695 26.26 4.72 -19.17
C GLN A 695 26.54 6.16 -19.63
N GLN A 696 25.74 7.13 -19.19
CA GLN A 696 25.95 8.55 -19.55
C GLN A 696 27.08 9.23 -18.77
N GLU A 697 27.60 8.62 -17.70
CA GLU A 697 28.76 9.13 -16.96
C GLU A 697 30.11 8.64 -17.53
N SER A 698 30.14 7.65 -18.43
CA SER A 698 31.39 7.13 -18.99
C SER A 698 31.87 7.86 -20.27
N GLU A 699 30.99 8.57 -20.98
CA GLU A 699 31.36 9.32 -22.20
C GLU A 699 31.69 10.81 -21.94
N LEU A 700 31.38 11.34 -20.74
CA LEU A 700 31.76 12.69 -20.33
C LEU A 700 33.09 12.75 -19.54
N GLY A 701 33.73 11.61 -19.30
CA GLY A 701 35.01 11.51 -18.59
C GLY A 701 36.26 11.53 -19.48
N ASP A 702 36.12 11.47 -20.81
CA ASP A 702 37.26 11.38 -21.75
C ASP A 702 37.44 12.64 -22.62
N THR A 703 36.75 13.73 -22.27
CA THR A 703 37.00 15.07 -22.83
C THR A 703 37.02 16.14 -21.74
N ALA A 704 38.05 16.11 -20.89
CA ALA A 704 38.49 17.28 -20.12
C ALA A 704 39.97 17.14 -19.74
#